data_AF-C9QLG6-F1
#
_entry.id   AF-C9QLG6-F1
#
_cell.length_a   1.000
_cell.length_b   1.000
_cell.length_c   1.000
_cell.angle_alpha   90.00
_cell.angle_beta   90.00
_cell.angle_gamma   90.00
#
_symmetry.space_group_name_H-M   'P 1'
#
loop_
_entity.id
_entity.type
_entity.pdbx_description
1 polymer ?
#
loop_
_entity_poly.entity_id
_entity_poly.type
_entity_poly.pdbx_seq_one_letter_code
_entity_poly.pdbx_strand_id
1 'polypeptide(L)'
;MASPRFLVGIDLGTTNTVVAFCEITDDLQQSDVSLFNIDQLIGPGEVVRKPLLPSFRYHPAQGQISPSDLTLPWEDQPVEGDIRNVIVGEWARELGAKVEGRQVSSAKSWLSHQGVDRSSDILPWAGATDVDKVSPVIASASYLNHIRQAWNYRNPSNKLEDQDVVVTVPASFDETARKLTLEAAQLAGLNKIVLLEEPQAVCYDWYARHQHSAADELKQLPLILVCDVGGGTTDLSLIEARFNAENGAQEELSLDRIGVGEHLMLGGDNLDLALAHLAETRFNQSKKLNAASLTKLIQQTRKAKENLLSADAPEEVKITMLGSGSKLLGGTKSIGLSKQEVHQIALDGFFPLSDFNDTPDKRRSAVVEFGLPYVADPAVSKHVAEFLNQHQQVSYSALNQEDQSQPAIPVGLLLNGGVFNSELVTERVTNLLGNWRGAPVTVLDNPHPDWSVALGAVAFGKARRGAQLKIGGGAARSYFLHLQEKNKMGKALCLLSKGTEEGQEIRLSGRRFSLTLGEPVRFNLLTTTHDTLSNNTAIQNGVMVDVDPDLFSPLPPYISTLEGEGAELQANQKERVEVQLACQLTEVGTLKMECVHVDDDSKRWALEFEVRNQKADDEQQQDLHPRLGDCKELISRLYSSNKKSGDSKEIKTLAKELEKKLGKRDEWDFTTLRHLFDAFALGRKRRRRSEPHEKNWLRLAGFSLRPGFGDATDSWRIEQVWGLYQQGIQFKNHQGWTDWWVFWRRIAGGLSQEQQETILADIAKYLHPGAMKNPQSAKAAQDMGYESMVRLAASLEHLEVEDKVLLASWCLSKAINHNQFEQAHWWALGRLASRTPLYGSQHSVIPREQAEQWLPKLLEQNWQKEPMIAFAAVMICRKTGDRLFDISDDFRNQVIAKLKQSKVPDSWLSLVEEVKELSESESKRVFGDALPSGLTLVHH
;
A
#
# COMPACT_ATOMS: atom_id res chain seq x y z
N MET A 1 -27.53 9.52 24.05
CA MET A 1 -26.81 8.23 24.00
C MET A 1 -26.57 7.80 25.43
N ALA A 2 -26.74 6.51 25.74
CA ALA A 2 -26.39 6.01 27.07
C ALA A 2 -24.87 6.15 27.27
N SER A 3 -24.44 6.42 28.50
CA SER A 3 -23.01 6.37 28.84
C SER A 3 -22.50 4.94 28.64
N PRO A 4 -21.26 4.74 28.12
CA PRO A 4 -20.71 3.40 27.93
C PRO A 4 -20.62 2.68 29.28
N ARG A 5 -20.99 1.41 29.31
CA ARG A 5 -20.86 0.54 30.49
C ARG A 5 -19.51 -0.18 30.53
N PHE A 6 -18.93 -0.47 29.36
CA PHE A 6 -17.69 -1.22 29.25
C PHE A 6 -16.61 -0.43 28.50
N LEU A 7 -15.36 -0.65 28.93
CA LEU A 7 -14.19 -0.46 28.07
C LEU A 7 -13.96 -1.76 27.31
N VAL A 8 -13.78 -1.69 26.00
CA VAL A 8 -13.55 -2.87 25.16
C VAL A 8 -12.28 -2.65 24.33
N GLY A 9 -11.35 -3.59 24.43
CA GLY A 9 -10.14 -3.65 23.61
C GLY A 9 -10.27 -4.74 22.56
N ILE A 10 -10.05 -4.39 21.29
CA ILE A 10 -10.09 -5.31 20.15
C ILE A 10 -8.70 -5.34 19.53
N ASP A 11 -8.04 -6.49 19.66
CA ASP A 11 -6.88 -6.79 18.83
C ASP A 11 -7.37 -7.35 17.50
N LEU A 12 -7.38 -6.52 16.46
CA LEU A 12 -7.70 -6.96 15.10
C LEU A 12 -6.43 -7.52 14.47
N GLY A 13 -5.95 -8.71 14.82
CA GLY A 13 -4.68 -9.20 14.28
C GLY A 13 -4.79 -9.75 12.85
N THR A 14 -3.64 -9.81 12.15
CA THR A 14 -3.53 -10.37 10.79
C THR A 14 -3.96 -11.83 10.70
N THR A 15 -3.68 -12.62 11.75
CA THR A 15 -4.00 -14.06 11.83
C THR A 15 -5.11 -14.37 12.82
N ASN A 16 -5.13 -13.71 13.97
CA ASN A 16 -6.13 -13.92 15.01
C ASN A 16 -6.65 -12.58 15.50
N THR A 17 -7.89 -12.56 15.93
CA THR A 17 -8.57 -11.43 16.54
C THR A 17 -8.96 -11.79 17.97
N VAL A 18 -8.71 -10.88 18.92
CA VAL A 18 -9.00 -11.07 20.35
C VAL A 18 -9.78 -9.88 20.88
N VAL A 19 -10.71 -10.14 21.80
CA VAL A 19 -11.49 -9.10 22.46
C VAL A 19 -11.35 -9.23 23.97
N ALA A 20 -10.99 -8.13 24.62
CA ALA A 20 -10.97 -8.00 26.06
C ALA A 20 -11.90 -6.87 26.49
N PHE A 21 -12.38 -6.91 27.73
CA PHE A 21 -13.24 -5.85 28.26
C PHE A 21 -13.14 -5.74 29.77
N CYS A 22 -13.53 -4.58 30.31
CA CYS A 22 -13.81 -4.41 31.74
C CYS A 22 -15.02 -3.50 31.93
N GLU A 23 -15.71 -3.65 33.07
CA GLU A 23 -16.81 -2.74 33.44
C GLU A 23 -16.26 -1.39 33.91
N ILE A 24 -16.93 -0.32 33.48
CA ILE A 24 -16.66 1.04 33.94
C ILE A 24 -17.37 1.22 35.29
N THR A 25 -16.60 1.11 36.36
CA THR A 25 -17.06 1.33 37.74
C THR A 25 -16.47 2.63 38.29
N ASP A 26 -16.89 3.01 39.50
CA ASP A 26 -16.28 4.13 40.23
C ASP A 26 -14.81 3.86 40.61
N ASP A 27 -14.44 2.59 40.80
CA ASP A 27 -13.05 2.14 41.03
C ASP A 27 -12.50 1.40 39.80
N LEU A 28 -12.38 2.16 38.70
CA LEU A 28 -11.93 1.63 37.41
C LEU A 28 -10.51 1.04 37.45
N GLN A 29 -9.66 1.51 38.37
CA GLN A 29 -8.30 1.03 38.55
C GLN A 29 -8.32 -0.47 38.88
N GLN A 30 -9.19 -0.87 39.81
CA GLN A 30 -9.35 -2.25 40.28
C GLN A 30 -10.34 -3.10 39.46
N SER A 31 -11.00 -2.55 38.43
CA SER A 31 -11.93 -3.33 37.60
C SER A 31 -11.22 -4.50 36.90
N ASP A 32 -11.66 -5.73 37.11
CA ASP A 32 -11.06 -6.89 36.44
C ASP A 32 -11.21 -6.82 34.92
N VAL A 33 -10.13 -7.10 34.20
CA VAL A 33 -10.13 -7.25 32.74
C VAL A 33 -10.39 -8.71 32.41
N SER A 34 -11.36 -8.95 31.52
CA SER A 34 -11.77 -10.28 31.09
C SER A 34 -11.68 -10.43 29.58
N LEU A 35 -11.35 -11.63 29.11
CA LEU A 35 -11.46 -11.98 27.70
C LEU A 35 -12.92 -12.25 27.34
N PHE A 36 -13.35 -11.74 26.19
CA PHE A 36 -14.64 -12.07 25.61
C PHE A 36 -14.47 -13.31 24.72
N ASN A 37 -15.03 -14.45 25.15
CA ASN A 37 -15.04 -15.65 24.31
C ASN A 37 -16.04 -15.50 23.16
N ILE A 38 -15.51 -15.47 21.95
CA ILE A 38 -16.21 -15.19 20.69
C ILE A 38 -16.84 -16.48 20.16
N ASP A 39 -18.15 -16.43 19.95
CA ASP A 39 -18.93 -17.46 19.26
C ASP A 39 -18.46 -17.58 17.79
N GLN A 40 -18.08 -18.77 17.37
CA GLN A 40 -17.62 -19.04 16.00
C GLN A 40 -17.89 -20.48 15.60
N LEU A 41 -18.05 -20.72 14.29
CA LEU A 41 -18.19 -22.06 13.76
C LEU A 41 -16.85 -22.80 13.78
N ILE A 42 -16.87 -24.06 14.17
CA ILE A 42 -15.76 -25.02 14.02
C ILE A 42 -16.08 -26.17 13.07
N GLY A 43 -17.35 -26.27 12.67
CA GLY A 43 -17.86 -27.27 11.75
C GLY A 43 -19.31 -26.95 11.37
N PRO A 44 -19.93 -27.78 10.52
CA PRO A 44 -21.32 -27.61 10.09
C PRO A 44 -22.29 -27.54 11.29
N GLY A 45 -22.88 -26.36 11.53
CA GLY A 45 -23.81 -26.11 12.63
C GLY A 45 -23.21 -26.22 14.03
N GLU A 46 -21.88 -26.34 14.15
CA GLU A 46 -21.18 -26.49 15.43
C GLU A 46 -20.53 -25.16 15.84
N VAL A 47 -21.10 -24.53 16.86
CA VAL A 47 -20.64 -23.25 17.42
C VAL A 47 -19.93 -23.49 18.74
N VAL A 48 -18.73 -22.94 18.88
CA VAL A 48 -17.99 -22.89 20.14
C VAL A 48 -17.60 -21.46 20.48
N ARG A 49 -17.28 -21.22 21.74
CA ARG A 49 -16.78 -19.94 22.23
C ARG A 49 -15.31 -20.07 22.57
N LYS A 50 -14.46 -19.27 21.92
CA LYS A 50 -13.01 -19.25 22.14
C LYS A 50 -12.53 -17.82 22.31
N PRO A 51 -11.44 -17.58 23.07
CA PRO A 51 -10.86 -16.24 23.23
C PRO A 51 -10.24 -15.71 21.92
N LEU A 52 -9.79 -16.62 21.05
CA LEU A 52 -9.22 -16.31 19.74
C LEU A 52 -10.25 -16.57 18.63
N LEU A 53 -10.49 -15.56 17.80
CA LEU A 53 -11.17 -15.69 16.52
C LEU A 53 -10.13 -15.63 15.40
N PRO A 54 -9.85 -16.72 14.67
CA PRO A 54 -8.96 -16.64 13.52
C PRO A 54 -9.49 -15.64 12.48
N SER A 55 -8.66 -14.68 12.06
CA SER A 55 -8.96 -13.64 11.06
C SER A 55 -8.94 -14.20 9.63
N PHE A 56 -9.67 -15.31 9.44
CA PHE A 56 -9.83 -16.02 8.18
C PHE A 56 -11.29 -15.95 7.75
N ARG A 57 -11.47 -15.79 6.45
CA ARG A 57 -12.77 -15.84 5.80
C ARG A 57 -12.76 -16.91 4.72
N TYR A 58 -13.83 -17.66 4.60
CA TYR A 58 -13.99 -18.70 3.59
C TYR A 58 -15.24 -18.45 2.76
N HIS A 59 -15.11 -18.53 1.45
CA HIS A 59 -16.19 -18.30 0.47
C HIS A 59 -16.61 -19.65 -0.12
N PRO A 60 -17.70 -20.27 0.39
CA PRO A 60 -18.13 -21.57 -0.07
C PRO A 60 -18.54 -21.54 -1.53
N ALA A 61 -18.33 -22.65 -2.24
CA ALA A 61 -18.94 -22.83 -3.57
C ALA A 61 -20.47 -22.92 -3.42
N GLN A 62 -21.20 -22.56 -4.48
CA GLN A 62 -22.64 -22.72 -4.48
C GLN A 62 -23.02 -24.20 -4.21
N GLY A 63 -23.80 -24.43 -3.15
CA GLY A 63 -24.22 -25.77 -2.73
C GLY A 63 -23.17 -26.60 -2.00
N GLN A 64 -21.95 -26.07 -1.75
CA GLN A 64 -20.94 -26.76 -0.95
C GLN A 64 -21.37 -26.91 0.52
N ILE A 65 -22.02 -25.88 1.05
CA ILE A 65 -22.42 -25.78 2.46
C ILE A 65 -23.89 -25.40 2.48
N SER A 66 -24.69 -26.09 3.30
CA SER A 66 -26.10 -25.78 3.42
C SER A 66 -26.30 -24.54 4.30
N PRO A 67 -27.33 -23.70 4.07
CA PRO A 67 -27.59 -22.55 4.94
C PRO A 67 -27.76 -22.93 6.42
N SER A 68 -28.28 -24.13 6.72
CA SER A 68 -28.39 -24.64 8.08
C SER A 68 -27.04 -24.90 8.76
N ASP A 69 -25.99 -25.17 7.99
CA ASP A 69 -24.64 -25.40 8.52
C ASP A 69 -23.96 -24.10 8.95
N LEU A 70 -24.46 -22.95 8.49
CA LEU A 70 -23.94 -21.61 8.80
C LEU A 70 -24.64 -20.97 10.01
N THR A 71 -25.44 -21.74 10.74
CA THR A 71 -26.26 -21.21 11.84
C THR A 71 -25.38 -20.74 12.99
N LEU A 72 -25.34 -19.43 13.21
CA LEU A 72 -24.80 -18.80 14.41
C LEU A 72 -25.93 -18.55 15.44
N PRO A 73 -25.60 -18.22 16.70
CA PRO A 73 -26.61 -17.91 17.72
C PRO A 73 -27.46 -16.66 17.43
N TRP A 74 -27.04 -15.83 16.47
CA TRP A 74 -27.75 -14.64 16.00
C TRP A 74 -28.11 -14.75 14.52
N GLU A 75 -29.06 -13.92 14.09
CA GLU A 75 -29.33 -13.70 12.67
C GLU A 75 -28.21 -12.86 12.07
N ASP A 76 -27.45 -13.43 11.14
CA ASP A 76 -26.31 -12.76 10.52
C ASP A 76 -26.74 -11.56 9.69
N GLN A 77 -26.12 -10.41 9.96
CA GLN A 77 -26.29 -9.14 9.25
C GLN A 77 -24.95 -8.76 8.60
N PRO A 78 -24.73 -9.14 7.34
CA PRO A 78 -23.50 -8.78 6.61
C PRO A 78 -23.33 -7.26 6.52
N VAL A 79 -22.08 -6.82 6.39
CA VAL A 79 -21.79 -5.40 6.12
C VAL A 79 -22.29 -5.03 4.72
N GLU A 80 -22.56 -3.74 4.50
CA GLU A 80 -23.04 -3.26 3.20
C GLU A 80 -22.02 -3.56 2.10
N GLY A 81 -22.48 -4.10 0.97
CA GLY A 81 -21.62 -4.51 -0.14
C GLY A 81 -20.97 -5.89 0.02
N ASP A 82 -21.21 -6.61 1.13
CA ASP A 82 -20.55 -7.89 1.37
C ASP A 82 -21.23 -9.12 0.74
N ILE A 83 -20.43 -10.17 0.56
CA ILE A 83 -20.86 -11.50 0.10
C ILE A 83 -21.65 -12.20 1.21
N ARG A 84 -22.78 -12.81 0.85
CA ARG A 84 -23.60 -13.61 1.79
C ARG A 84 -23.03 -15.02 1.99
N ASN A 85 -23.39 -15.64 3.10
CA ASN A 85 -23.08 -17.05 3.41
C ASN A 85 -21.57 -17.35 3.49
N VAL A 86 -20.78 -16.37 3.94
CA VAL A 86 -19.36 -16.57 4.22
C VAL A 86 -19.15 -17.14 5.61
N ILE A 87 -18.02 -17.83 5.81
CA ILE A 87 -17.62 -18.34 7.12
C ILE A 87 -16.45 -17.50 7.61
N VAL A 88 -16.50 -17.10 8.87
CA VAL A 88 -15.42 -16.38 9.57
C VAL A 88 -14.95 -17.23 10.76
N GLY A 89 -13.65 -17.21 11.06
CA GLY A 89 -13.09 -17.86 12.24
C GLY A 89 -12.46 -19.23 11.98
N GLU A 90 -12.50 -20.09 12.99
CA GLU A 90 -11.79 -21.38 13.00
C GLU A 90 -12.20 -22.31 11.85
N TRP A 91 -13.50 -22.45 11.57
CA TRP A 91 -13.92 -23.30 10.46
C TRP A 91 -13.44 -22.77 9.10
N ALA A 92 -13.40 -21.45 8.90
CA ALA A 92 -12.82 -20.84 7.71
C ALA A 92 -11.33 -21.15 7.57
N ARG A 93 -10.58 -21.11 8.69
CA ARG A 93 -9.17 -21.50 8.75
C ARG A 93 -8.98 -22.97 8.34
N GLU A 94 -9.79 -23.87 8.90
CA GLU A 94 -9.73 -25.29 8.58
C GLU A 94 -10.08 -25.62 7.14
N LEU A 95 -11.12 -24.99 6.60
CA LEU A 95 -11.57 -25.22 5.22
C LEU A 95 -10.50 -24.77 4.21
N GLY A 96 -9.78 -23.68 4.46
CA GLY A 96 -8.68 -23.26 3.58
C GLY A 96 -7.48 -24.21 3.55
N ALA A 97 -7.25 -25.00 4.60
CA ALA A 97 -6.25 -26.08 4.58
C ALA A 97 -6.70 -27.32 3.77
N LYS A 98 -8.00 -27.41 3.45
CA LYS A 98 -8.63 -28.54 2.75
C LYS A 98 -8.95 -28.20 1.29
N VAL A 99 -9.46 -27.01 1.03
CA VAL A 99 -9.98 -26.55 -0.28
C VAL A 99 -9.16 -25.38 -0.80
N GLU A 100 -8.73 -25.49 -2.05
CA GLU A 100 -7.89 -24.50 -2.72
C GLU A 100 -8.69 -23.26 -3.16
N GLY A 101 -8.09 -22.09 -3.04
CA GLY A 101 -8.56 -20.85 -3.69
C GLY A 101 -9.86 -20.24 -3.15
N ARG A 102 -10.28 -20.56 -1.92
CA ARG A 102 -11.53 -20.04 -1.33
C ARG A 102 -11.36 -19.34 0.01
N GLN A 103 -10.14 -19.25 0.51
CA GLN A 103 -9.82 -18.64 1.79
C GLN A 103 -9.19 -17.26 1.61
N VAL A 104 -9.75 -16.27 2.28
CA VAL A 104 -9.14 -14.97 2.51
C VAL A 104 -8.35 -15.05 3.82
N SER A 105 -7.11 -14.59 3.77
CA SER A 105 -6.20 -14.50 4.91
C SER A 105 -5.48 -13.15 4.88
N SER A 106 -4.99 -12.72 6.06
CA SER A 106 -4.13 -11.55 6.22
C SER A 106 -4.75 -10.25 5.68
N ALA A 107 -6.08 -10.12 5.70
CA ALA A 107 -6.80 -8.97 5.13
C ALA A 107 -6.32 -7.63 5.69
N LYS A 108 -5.94 -7.58 6.98
CA LYS A 108 -5.36 -6.39 7.61
C LYS A 108 -4.05 -5.96 6.94
N SER A 109 -3.14 -6.89 6.66
CA SER A 109 -1.90 -6.59 5.93
C SER A 109 -2.13 -6.09 4.51
N TRP A 110 -3.24 -6.46 3.87
CA TRP A 110 -3.57 -5.91 2.55
C TRP A 110 -3.91 -4.41 2.61
N LEU A 111 -4.37 -3.89 3.76
CA LEU A 111 -4.66 -2.46 3.93
C LEU A 111 -3.41 -1.58 3.76
N SER A 112 -2.22 -2.11 4.07
CA SER A 112 -0.93 -1.43 3.87
C SER A 112 -0.31 -1.69 2.48
N HIS A 113 -0.92 -2.56 1.64
CA HIS A 113 -0.35 -2.85 0.32
C HIS A 113 -0.73 -1.78 -0.72
N GLN A 114 0.23 -0.92 -1.04
CA GLN A 114 0.03 0.21 -1.93
C GLN A 114 -0.13 -0.16 -3.43
N GLY A 115 0.12 -1.41 -3.83
CA GLY A 115 0.12 -1.87 -5.23
C GLY A 115 -1.19 -2.40 -5.77
N VAL A 116 -2.18 -2.40 -4.90
CA VAL A 116 -3.52 -2.81 -5.21
C VAL A 116 -4.50 -1.74 -4.77
N ASP A 117 -5.63 -1.70 -5.47
CA ASP A 117 -6.79 -1.00 -4.94
C ASP A 117 -7.38 -1.83 -3.78
N ARG A 118 -7.29 -1.27 -2.57
CA ARG A 118 -7.72 -1.92 -1.32
C ARG A 118 -9.24 -1.87 -1.11
N SER A 119 -9.93 -1.11 -1.97
CA SER A 119 -11.40 -1.05 -2.01
C SER A 119 -11.98 -1.93 -3.11
N SER A 120 -11.15 -2.48 -4.01
CA SER A 120 -11.57 -3.40 -5.07
C SER A 120 -11.63 -4.86 -4.60
N ASP A 121 -12.49 -5.66 -5.22
CA ASP A 121 -12.72 -7.07 -4.88
C ASP A 121 -11.58 -7.99 -5.33
N ILE A 122 -10.51 -8.03 -4.54
CA ILE A 122 -9.27 -8.74 -4.89
C ILE A 122 -9.03 -10.02 -4.09
N LEU A 123 -9.69 -10.20 -2.93
CA LEU A 123 -9.48 -11.34 -2.04
C LEU A 123 -10.58 -12.41 -2.17
N PRO A 124 -10.26 -13.71 -2.25
CA PRO A 124 -8.93 -14.29 -2.12
C PRO A 124 -8.05 -14.01 -3.34
N TRP A 125 -6.78 -13.64 -3.10
CA TRP A 125 -5.84 -13.26 -4.15
C TRP A 125 -5.65 -14.38 -5.17
N ALA A 126 -5.29 -15.56 -4.67
CA ALA A 126 -5.20 -16.81 -5.43
C ALA A 126 -6.56 -17.55 -5.50
N GLY A 127 -7.62 -16.81 -5.83
CA GLY A 127 -8.99 -17.33 -5.88
C GLY A 127 -9.23 -18.37 -6.97
N ALA A 128 -10.14 -19.31 -6.72
CA ALA A 128 -10.70 -20.18 -7.76
C ALA A 128 -11.49 -19.35 -8.79
N THR A 129 -11.65 -19.84 -10.02
CA THR A 129 -12.31 -19.08 -11.10
C THR A 129 -13.77 -18.73 -10.82
N ASP A 130 -14.43 -19.50 -9.95
CA ASP A 130 -15.83 -19.35 -9.58
C ASP A 130 -16.02 -18.80 -8.15
N VAL A 131 -14.94 -18.30 -7.51
CA VAL A 131 -15.04 -17.70 -6.19
C VAL A 131 -15.36 -16.21 -6.32
N ASP A 132 -16.41 -15.77 -5.63
CA ASP A 132 -16.65 -14.34 -5.44
C ASP A 132 -15.50 -13.75 -4.61
N LYS A 133 -15.06 -12.54 -4.98
CA LYS A 133 -13.98 -11.83 -4.27
C LYS A 133 -14.54 -10.67 -3.46
N VAL A 134 -13.73 -10.18 -2.54
CA VAL A 134 -14.03 -9.09 -1.62
C VAL A 134 -12.83 -8.16 -1.47
N SER A 135 -13.09 -6.90 -1.16
CA SER A 135 -12.02 -5.96 -0.83
C SER A 135 -11.38 -6.23 0.55
N PRO A 136 -10.09 -5.91 0.72
CA PRO A 136 -9.42 -5.90 2.03
C PRO A 136 -10.19 -5.14 3.12
N VAL A 137 -10.80 -4.00 2.76
CA VAL A 137 -11.62 -3.18 3.67
C VAL A 137 -12.85 -3.95 4.14
N ILE A 138 -13.63 -4.53 3.20
CA ILE A 138 -14.84 -5.28 3.54
C ILE A 138 -14.51 -6.58 4.28
N ALA A 139 -13.42 -7.26 3.94
CA ALA A 139 -12.95 -8.44 4.68
C ALA A 139 -12.62 -8.09 6.14
N SER A 140 -11.92 -6.97 6.38
CA SER A 140 -11.61 -6.49 7.73
C SER A 140 -12.86 -6.04 8.48
N ALA A 141 -13.79 -5.37 7.80
CA ALA A 141 -15.10 -4.99 8.34
C ALA A 141 -15.94 -6.21 8.73
N SER A 142 -15.85 -7.29 7.97
CA SER A 142 -16.54 -8.56 8.26
C SER A 142 -16.09 -9.16 9.58
N TYR A 143 -14.78 -9.11 9.89
CA TYR A 143 -14.24 -9.58 11.17
C TYR A 143 -14.73 -8.74 12.35
N LEU A 144 -14.68 -7.42 12.22
CA LEU A 144 -15.21 -6.50 13.24
C LEU A 144 -16.72 -6.64 13.43
N ASN A 145 -17.46 -6.85 12.34
CA ASN A 145 -18.90 -7.07 12.41
C ASN A 145 -19.24 -8.42 13.05
N HIS A 146 -18.45 -9.48 12.80
CA HIS A 146 -18.59 -10.76 13.51
C HIS A 146 -18.43 -10.57 15.03
N ILE A 147 -17.41 -9.80 15.45
CA ILE A 147 -17.23 -9.42 16.87
C ILE A 147 -18.44 -8.66 17.39
N ARG A 148 -18.90 -7.63 16.67
CA ARG A 148 -20.04 -6.79 17.07
C ARG A 148 -21.29 -7.64 17.26
N GLN A 149 -21.60 -8.52 16.31
CA GLN A 149 -22.78 -9.38 16.39
C GLN A 149 -22.67 -10.39 17.55
N ALA A 150 -21.50 -11.02 17.71
CA ALA A 150 -21.24 -11.93 18.83
C ALA A 150 -21.39 -11.22 20.19
N TRP A 151 -20.81 -10.03 20.32
CA TRP A 151 -20.95 -9.20 21.53
C TRP A 151 -22.40 -8.83 21.79
N ASN A 152 -23.11 -8.30 20.78
CA ASN A 152 -24.48 -7.82 20.92
C ASN A 152 -25.47 -8.94 21.26
N TYR A 153 -25.24 -10.15 20.73
CA TYR A 153 -26.01 -11.33 21.11
C TYR A 153 -25.83 -11.68 22.59
N ARG A 154 -24.60 -11.57 23.12
CA ARG A 154 -24.28 -11.88 24.51
C ARG A 154 -24.60 -10.72 25.46
N ASN A 155 -24.64 -9.48 24.97
CA ASN A 155 -24.85 -8.26 25.72
C ASN A 155 -25.95 -7.37 25.09
N PRO A 156 -27.21 -7.84 25.00
CA PRO A 156 -28.27 -7.15 24.24
C PRO A 156 -28.62 -5.76 24.77
N SER A 157 -28.36 -5.50 26.06
CA SER A 157 -28.58 -4.19 26.71
C SER A 157 -27.36 -3.26 26.66
N ASN A 158 -26.18 -3.78 26.30
CA ASN A 158 -24.92 -3.04 26.28
C ASN A 158 -24.19 -3.35 24.97
N LYS A 159 -24.79 -2.90 23.87
CA LYS A 159 -24.29 -3.17 22.51
C LYS A 159 -22.91 -2.57 22.32
N LEU A 160 -22.07 -3.24 21.53
CA LEU A 160 -20.66 -2.88 21.33
C LEU A 160 -20.51 -1.46 20.77
N GLU A 161 -21.37 -1.08 19.82
CA GLU A 161 -21.38 0.25 19.21
C GLU A 161 -21.70 1.40 20.19
N ASP A 162 -22.24 1.08 21.37
CA ASP A 162 -22.53 2.02 22.45
C ASP A 162 -21.43 2.03 23.55
N GLN A 163 -20.37 1.23 23.41
CA GLN A 163 -19.27 1.12 24.37
C GLN A 163 -18.08 1.99 23.98
N ASP A 164 -17.11 2.10 24.89
CA ASP A 164 -15.82 2.75 24.61
C ASP A 164 -14.86 1.69 24.04
N VAL A 165 -14.59 1.77 22.74
CA VAL A 165 -13.90 0.71 21.99
C VAL A 165 -12.54 1.20 21.53
N VAL A 166 -11.50 0.45 21.88
CA VAL A 166 -10.13 0.63 21.37
C VAL A 166 -9.83 -0.51 20.39
N VAL A 167 -9.36 -0.18 19.19
CA VAL A 167 -8.95 -1.15 18.17
C VAL A 167 -7.45 -1.00 17.92
N THR A 168 -6.70 -2.10 17.91
CA THR A 168 -5.25 -2.03 17.73
C THR A 168 -4.81 -2.08 16.26
N VAL A 169 -3.70 -1.41 15.97
CA VAL A 169 -3.03 -1.38 14.66
C VAL A 169 -1.52 -1.57 14.83
N PRO A 170 -0.80 -2.14 13.84
CA PRO A 170 0.64 -2.16 13.85
C PRO A 170 1.18 -0.74 14.00
N ALA A 171 2.20 -0.53 14.84
CA ALA A 171 2.79 0.80 15.03
C ALA A 171 3.26 1.41 13.70
N SER A 172 3.67 0.51 12.83
CA SER A 172 4.21 0.79 11.53
C SER A 172 3.19 1.17 10.44
N PHE A 173 1.88 0.95 10.66
CA PHE A 173 0.84 1.35 9.71
C PHE A 173 0.92 2.83 9.35
N ASP A 174 0.95 3.12 8.06
CA ASP A 174 0.82 4.48 7.54
C ASP A 174 -0.60 5.03 7.74
N GLU A 175 -0.77 6.32 7.46
CA GLU A 175 -2.05 7.00 7.66
C GLU A 175 -3.16 6.46 6.76
N THR A 176 -2.81 5.94 5.57
CA THR A 176 -3.80 5.36 4.67
C THR A 176 -4.33 4.05 5.23
N ALA A 177 -3.45 3.17 5.71
CA ALA A 177 -3.83 1.92 6.34
C ALA A 177 -4.66 2.16 7.62
N ARG A 178 -4.30 3.17 8.44
CA ARG A 178 -5.08 3.60 9.62
C ARG A 178 -6.47 4.08 9.21
N LYS A 179 -6.58 4.94 8.19
CA LYS A 179 -7.87 5.42 7.67
C LYS A 179 -8.73 4.28 7.13
N LEU A 180 -8.16 3.35 6.37
CA LEU A 180 -8.89 2.17 5.87
C LEU A 180 -9.34 1.24 7.01
N THR A 181 -8.58 1.18 8.13
CA THR A 181 -9.01 0.45 9.33
C THR A 181 -10.20 1.13 10.00
N LEU A 182 -10.20 2.47 10.10
CA LEU A 182 -11.35 3.24 10.59
C LEU A 182 -12.57 3.08 9.68
N GLU A 183 -12.39 3.06 8.35
CA GLU A 183 -13.45 2.81 7.38
C GLU A 183 -14.04 1.39 7.55
N ALA A 184 -13.19 0.38 7.72
CA ALA A 184 -13.64 -0.97 8.02
C ALA A 184 -14.45 -1.05 9.33
N ALA A 185 -14.03 -0.33 10.37
CA ALA A 185 -14.78 -0.24 11.62
C ALA A 185 -16.14 0.46 11.45
N GLN A 186 -16.18 1.55 10.67
CA GLN A 186 -17.41 2.27 10.34
C GLN A 186 -18.40 1.36 9.59
N LEU A 187 -17.93 0.61 8.58
CA LEU A 187 -18.74 -0.36 7.84
C LEU A 187 -19.27 -1.49 8.73
N ALA A 188 -18.51 -1.86 9.76
CA ALA A 188 -18.94 -2.81 10.78
C ALA A 188 -19.95 -2.22 11.80
N GLY A 189 -20.28 -0.93 11.71
CA GLY A 189 -21.17 -0.22 12.62
C GLY A 189 -20.49 0.37 13.86
N LEU A 190 -19.15 0.39 13.91
CA LEU A 190 -18.35 0.91 15.01
C LEU A 190 -17.83 2.32 14.67
N ASN A 191 -18.69 3.32 14.83
CA ASN A 191 -18.38 4.71 14.46
C ASN A 191 -17.51 5.47 15.48
N LYS A 192 -17.26 4.88 16.65
CA LYS A 192 -16.60 5.53 17.79
C LYS A 192 -15.53 4.62 18.35
N ILE A 193 -14.44 4.52 17.61
CA ILE A 193 -13.27 3.77 18.04
C ILE A 193 -12.07 4.68 18.24
N VAL A 194 -11.15 4.24 19.07
CA VAL A 194 -9.82 4.82 19.21
C VAL A 194 -8.79 3.80 18.75
N LEU A 195 -7.78 4.24 18.01
CA LEU A 195 -6.69 3.36 17.60
C LEU A 195 -5.59 3.35 18.66
N LEU A 196 -4.99 2.18 18.88
CA LEU A 196 -3.81 1.99 19.72
C LEU A 196 -2.77 1.17 18.97
N GLU A 197 -1.49 1.48 19.15
CA GLU A 197 -0.43 0.68 18.54
C GLU A 197 -0.23 -0.64 19.30
N GLU A 198 -0.13 -1.74 18.55
CA GLU A 198 0.07 -3.09 19.08
C GLU A 198 1.21 -3.18 20.13
N PRO A 199 2.46 -2.76 19.84
CA PRO A 199 3.54 -2.86 20.83
C PRO A 199 3.31 -1.98 22.07
N GLN A 200 2.59 -0.85 21.95
CA GLN A 200 2.23 -0.06 23.14
C GLN A 200 1.19 -0.78 24.00
N ALA A 201 0.23 -1.44 23.37
CA ALA A 201 -0.77 -2.24 24.08
C ALA A 201 -0.10 -3.34 24.93
N VAL A 202 0.92 -4.02 24.39
CA VAL A 202 1.68 -5.03 25.14
C VAL A 202 2.29 -4.44 26.43
N CYS A 203 2.85 -3.23 26.36
CA CYS A 203 3.39 -2.55 27.54
C CYS A 203 2.32 -2.19 28.56
N TYR A 204 1.15 -1.74 28.09
CA TYR A 204 0.01 -1.46 28.97
C TYR A 204 -0.48 -2.71 29.69
N ASP A 205 -0.53 -3.86 29.01
CA ASP A 205 -0.86 -5.14 29.64
C ASP A 205 0.17 -5.53 30.71
N TRP A 206 1.46 -5.49 30.36
CA TRP A 206 2.53 -5.80 31.30
C TRP A 206 2.45 -4.94 32.56
N TYR A 207 2.31 -3.62 32.39
CA TYR A 207 2.20 -2.69 33.51
C TYR A 207 0.94 -2.97 34.35
N ALA A 208 -0.20 -3.24 33.72
CA ALA A 208 -1.44 -3.53 34.44
C ALA A 208 -1.33 -4.77 35.33
N ARG A 209 -0.62 -5.82 34.88
CA ARG A 209 -0.37 -7.04 35.67
C ARG A 209 0.64 -6.82 36.81
N HIS A 210 1.57 -5.89 36.64
CA HIS A 210 2.64 -5.60 37.59
C HIS A 210 2.44 -4.29 38.34
N GLN A 211 1.24 -3.73 38.40
CA GLN A 211 1.03 -2.38 38.90
C GLN A 211 1.62 -2.11 40.30
N HIS A 212 1.71 -3.14 41.15
CA HIS A 212 2.29 -3.05 42.50
C HIS A 212 3.80 -3.27 42.58
N SER A 213 4.43 -3.90 41.57
CA SER A 213 5.85 -4.26 41.54
C SER A 213 6.63 -3.58 40.41
N ALA A 214 5.94 -3.00 39.42
CA ALA A 214 6.52 -2.41 38.22
C ALA A 214 7.57 -1.35 38.53
N ALA A 215 7.35 -0.52 39.55
CA ALA A 215 8.34 0.47 39.97
C ALA A 215 9.66 -0.18 40.43
N ASP A 216 9.61 -1.30 41.15
CA ASP A 216 10.82 -1.98 41.60
C ASP A 216 11.47 -2.81 40.50
N GLU A 217 10.67 -3.46 39.66
CA GLU A 217 11.15 -4.24 38.52
C GLU A 217 11.83 -3.36 37.46
N LEU A 218 11.29 -2.17 37.19
CA LEU A 218 11.80 -1.29 36.15
C LEU A 218 12.94 -0.38 36.59
N LYS A 219 13.24 -0.27 37.89
CA LYS A 219 14.39 0.52 38.40
C LYS A 219 15.73 0.13 37.78
N GLN A 220 15.89 -1.14 37.44
CA GLN A 220 17.11 -1.68 36.82
C GLN A 220 16.96 -1.86 35.31
N LEU A 221 15.82 -1.46 34.73
CA LEU A 221 15.47 -1.63 33.33
C LEU A 221 15.12 -0.29 32.65
N PRO A 222 16.03 0.70 32.64
CA PRO A 222 15.74 2.03 32.09
C PRO A 222 15.43 2.03 30.58
N LEU A 223 15.81 0.98 29.85
CA LEU A 223 15.49 0.82 28.43
C LEU A 223 15.01 -0.61 28.13
N ILE A 224 13.82 -0.71 27.56
CA ILE A 224 13.14 -1.96 27.22
C ILE A 224 12.89 -2.01 25.70
N LEU A 225 13.26 -3.13 25.07
CA LEU A 225 12.81 -3.46 23.72
C LEU A 225 11.49 -4.21 23.80
N VAL A 226 10.46 -3.71 23.13
CA VAL A 226 9.26 -4.46 22.79
C VAL A 226 9.47 -5.05 21.40
N CYS A 227 9.44 -6.37 21.31
CA CYS A 227 9.56 -7.11 20.05
C CYS A 227 8.26 -7.89 19.83
N ASP A 228 7.39 -7.35 18.98
CA ASP A 228 6.13 -8.00 18.60
C ASP A 228 6.31 -8.69 17.25
N VAL A 229 6.30 -10.03 17.24
CA VAL A 229 6.40 -10.83 16.02
C VAL A 229 5.14 -11.68 15.89
N GLY A 230 4.18 -11.12 15.17
CA GLY A 230 2.90 -11.76 14.88
C GLY A 230 2.95 -12.76 13.73
N GLY A 231 1.77 -13.06 13.19
CA GLY A 231 1.64 -13.91 12.00
C GLY A 231 2.19 -13.23 10.74
N GLY A 232 1.79 -11.98 10.47
CA GLY A 232 2.15 -11.30 9.21
C GLY A 232 3.10 -10.12 9.35
N THR A 233 3.33 -9.60 10.56
CA THR A 233 4.10 -8.38 10.80
C THR A 233 5.04 -8.52 11.97
N THR A 234 6.12 -7.74 11.93
CA THR A 234 7.04 -7.53 13.04
C THR A 234 7.02 -6.04 13.38
N ASP A 235 6.68 -5.71 14.62
CA ASP A 235 6.62 -4.34 15.12
C ASP A 235 7.57 -4.19 16.31
N LEU A 236 8.44 -3.19 16.24
CA LEU A 236 9.49 -2.93 17.23
C LEU A 236 9.26 -1.59 17.91
N SER A 237 9.46 -1.53 19.23
CA SER A 237 9.40 -0.27 19.98
C SER A 237 10.39 -0.24 21.14
N LEU A 238 10.90 0.95 21.46
CA LEU A 238 11.72 1.18 22.64
C LEU A 238 10.91 1.96 23.67
N ILE A 239 10.88 1.44 24.89
CA ILE A 239 10.27 2.09 26.06
C ILE A 239 11.38 2.50 27.04
N GLU A 240 11.41 3.77 27.39
CA GLU A 240 12.22 4.32 28.47
C GLU A 240 11.42 4.26 29.78
N ALA A 241 12.04 3.75 30.84
CA ALA A 241 11.50 3.83 32.20
C ALA A 241 12.27 4.90 32.99
N ARG A 242 11.59 6.00 33.35
CA ARG A 242 12.17 7.11 34.10
C ARG A 242 11.58 7.22 35.49
N PHE A 243 12.41 7.59 36.45
CA PHE A 243 12.04 7.80 37.85
C PHE A 243 12.34 9.26 38.22
N ASN A 244 11.30 10.06 38.41
CA ASN A 244 11.45 11.47 38.78
C ASN A 244 11.34 11.62 40.30
N ALA A 245 12.31 12.33 40.90
CA ALA A 245 12.28 12.71 42.31
C ALA A 245 11.86 14.18 42.42
N GLU A 246 10.56 14.47 42.37
CA GLU A 246 10.08 15.81 42.70
C GLU A 246 9.90 15.98 44.22
N ASN A 247 10.48 17.06 44.76
CA ASN A 247 10.20 17.60 46.10
C ASN A 247 10.37 16.66 47.31
N GLY A 248 11.24 15.64 47.23
CA GLY A 248 11.52 14.75 48.35
C GLY A 248 10.41 13.74 48.68
N ALA A 249 9.47 13.53 47.75
CA ALA A 249 8.50 12.44 47.77
C ALA A 249 9.04 11.17 47.08
N GLN A 250 8.29 10.05 47.15
CA GLN A 250 8.62 8.79 46.47
C GLN A 250 8.86 9.00 44.96
N GLU A 251 9.87 8.31 44.41
CA GLU A 251 10.17 8.28 42.97
C GLU A 251 8.92 7.83 42.19
N GLU A 252 8.42 8.69 41.30
CA GLU A 252 7.29 8.36 40.43
C GLU A 252 7.80 7.77 39.11
N LEU A 253 7.28 6.58 38.76
CA LEU A 253 7.59 5.90 37.50
C LEU A 253 6.88 6.61 36.35
N SER A 254 7.60 6.86 35.26
CA SER A 254 7.04 7.24 33.97
C SER A 254 7.57 6.30 32.89
N LEU A 255 6.71 5.96 31.93
CA LEU A 255 7.05 5.12 30.79
C LEU A 255 6.84 5.93 29.52
N ASP A 256 7.87 5.99 28.68
CA ASP A 256 7.82 6.77 27.45
C ASP A 256 8.28 5.94 26.27
N ARG A 257 7.48 5.91 25.20
CA ARG A 257 7.91 5.30 23.94
C ARG A 257 8.87 6.24 23.22
N ILE A 258 10.14 5.85 23.13
CA ILE A 258 11.21 6.67 22.54
C ILE A 258 11.66 6.19 21.14
N GLY A 259 11.33 4.96 20.75
CA GLY A 259 11.70 4.38 19.44
C GLY A 259 10.54 3.59 18.83
N VAL A 260 10.38 3.66 17.49
CA VAL A 260 9.34 2.95 16.73
C VAL A 260 9.93 2.48 15.40
N GLY A 261 9.82 1.19 15.10
CA GLY A 261 10.37 0.58 13.89
C GLY A 261 9.55 0.84 12.62
N GLU A 262 10.12 0.49 11.47
CA GLU A 262 9.44 0.50 10.18
C GLU A 262 8.38 -0.63 10.04
N HIS A 263 7.57 -0.57 8.96
CA HIS A 263 6.61 -1.63 8.65
C HIS A 263 7.27 -2.84 8.04
N LEU A 264 7.47 -3.86 8.86
CA LEU A 264 8.03 -5.13 8.43
C LEU A 264 6.90 -6.10 8.16
N MET A 265 6.63 -6.33 6.86
CA MET A 265 5.85 -7.47 6.39
C MET A 265 6.71 -8.73 6.54
N LEU A 266 6.85 -9.17 7.80
CA LEU A 266 7.68 -10.27 8.25
C LEU A 266 7.07 -10.88 9.50
N GLY A 267 6.77 -12.18 9.50
CA GLY A 267 6.28 -12.87 10.69
C GLY A 267 6.21 -14.38 10.51
N GLY A 268 5.35 -15.03 11.31
CA GLY A 268 5.12 -16.47 11.23
C GLY A 268 4.67 -16.99 9.85
N ASP A 269 4.01 -16.16 9.04
CA ASP A 269 3.53 -16.47 7.68
C ASP A 269 4.70 -16.67 6.71
N ASN A 270 5.78 -15.90 6.87
CA ASN A 270 6.99 -16.05 6.06
C ASN A 270 7.70 -17.37 6.36
N LEU A 271 7.69 -17.79 7.63
CA LEU A 271 8.20 -19.09 8.04
C LEU A 271 7.33 -20.23 7.47
N ASP A 272 6.01 -20.07 7.51
CA ASP A 272 5.07 -21.03 6.91
C ASP A 272 5.32 -21.18 5.40
N LEU A 273 5.58 -20.07 4.71
CA LEU A 273 5.92 -20.03 3.30
C LEU A 273 7.27 -20.71 3.00
N ALA A 274 8.32 -20.43 3.79
CA ALA A 274 9.62 -21.09 3.63
C ALA A 274 9.50 -22.62 3.77
N LEU A 275 8.70 -23.08 4.75
CA LEU A 275 8.39 -24.50 4.93
C LEU A 275 7.54 -25.06 3.79
N ALA A 276 6.62 -24.27 3.23
CA ALA A 276 5.84 -24.67 2.07
C ALA A 276 6.70 -24.84 0.82
N HIS A 277 7.70 -23.99 0.60
CA HIS A 277 8.69 -24.17 -0.47
C HIS A 277 9.50 -25.46 -0.28
N LEU A 278 10.00 -25.70 0.94
CA LEU A 278 10.70 -26.94 1.25
C LEU A 278 9.82 -28.16 0.95
N ALA A 279 8.55 -28.13 1.37
CA ALA A 279 7.60 -29.19 1.09
C ALA A 279 7.28 -29.33 -0.41
N GLU A 280 7.11 -28.22 -1.13
CA GLU A 280 6.85 -28.17 -2.57
C GLU A 280 7.97 -28.90 -3.36
N THR A 281 9.24 -28.64 -3.03
CA THR A 281 10.38 -29.31 -3.70
C THR A 281 10.36 -30.83 -3.53
N ARG A 282 9.81 -31.34 -2.42
CA ARG A 282 9.69 -32.79 -2.15
C ARG A 282 8.49 -33.41 -2.87
N PHE A 283 7.38 -32.68 -2.97
CA PHE A 283 6.19 -33.16 -3.68
C PHE A 283 6.40 -33.26 -5.19
N ASN A 284 7.13 -32.31 -5.78
CA ASN A 284 7.24 -32.18 -7.22
C ASN A 284 8.60 -31.59 -7.64
N GLN A 285 9.56 -32.46 -7.97
CA GLN A 285 10.91 -32.05 -8.38
C GLN A 285 10.96 -31.31 -9.73
N SER A 286 9.91 -31.41 -10.56
CA SER A 286 9.90 -30.91 -11.93
C SER A 286 8.91 -29.78 -12.23
N LYS A 287 7.91 -29.51 -11.37
CA LYS A 287 6.90 -28.46 -11.63
C LYS A 287 6.40 -27.83 -10.33
N LYS A 288 6.47 -26.49 -10.24
CA LYS A 288 5.90 -25.72 -9.12
C LYS A 288 4.37 -25.92 -9.02
N LEU A 289 3.84 -25.85 -7.80
CA LEU A 289 2.41 -25.81 -7.55
C LEU A 289 1.82 -24.50 -8.10
N ASN A 290 0.54 -24.52 -8.47
CA ASN A 290 -0.17 -23.29 -8.76
C ASN A 290 -0.35 -22.46 -7.47
N ALA A 291 -0.81 -21.21 -7.59
CA ALA A 291 -0.98 -20.32 -6.44
C ALA A 291 -1.95 -20.91 -5.39
N ALA A 292 -3.13 -21.37 -5.81
CA ALA A 292 -4.15 -21.89 -4.90
C ALA A 292 -3.70 -23.15 -4.11
N SER A 293 -2.98 -24.07 -4.77
CA SER A 293 -2.40 -25.26 -4.14
C SER A 293 -1.27 -24.90 -3.16
N LEU A 294 -0.47 -23.86 -3.45
CA LEU A 294 0.53 -23.39 -2.48
C LEU A 294 -0.12 -22.72 -1.26
N THR A 295 -1.18 -21.91 -1.43
CA THR A 295 -1.91 -21.32 -0.28
C THR A 295 -2.40 -22.42 0.67
N LYS A 296 -2.93 -23.51 0.12
CA LYS A 296 -3.31 -24.69 0.90
C LYS A 296 -2.11 -25.32 1.61
N LEU A 297 -0.98 -25.46 0.92
CA LEU A 297 0.25 -26.03 1.50
C LEU A 297 0.78 -25.17 2.65
N ILE A 298 0.72 -23.83 2.55
CA ILE A 298 1.07 -22.90 3.64
C ILE A 298 0.22 -23.17 4.88
N GLN A 299 -1.10 -23.36 4.72
CA GLN A 299 -1.94 -23.66 5.87
C GLN A 299 -1.60 -25.01 6.52
N GLN A 300 -1.13 -25.98 5.75
CA GLN A 300 -0.66 -27.26 6.30
C GLN A 300 0.71 -27.13 6.99
N THR A 301 1.63 -26.36 6.41
CA THR A 301 2.97 -26.12 6.98
C THR A 301 2.91 -25.27 8.23
N ARG A 302 1.93 -24.35 8.34
CA ARG A 302 1.63 -23.64 9.58
C ARG A 302 1.34 -24.57 10.73
N LYS A 303 0.42 -25.53 10.53
CA LYS A 303 0.11 -26.54 11.56
C LYS A 303 1.34 -27.40 11.91
N ALA A 304 2.17 -27.72 10.90
CA ALA A 304 3.41 -28.45 11.15
C ALA A 304 4.42 -27.62 11.95
N LYS A 305 4.58 -26.33 11.64
CA LYS A 305 5.42 -25.37 12.38
C LYS A 305 4.98 -25.28 13.84
N GLU A 306 3.70 -24.98 14.07
CA GLU A 306 3.12 -24.85 15.42
C GLU A 306 3.36 -26.11 16.26
N ASN A 307 3.18 -27.30 15.67
CA ASN A 307 3.46 -28.57 16.36
C ASN A 307 4.96 -28.81 16.61
N LEU A 308 5.83 -28.56 15.62
CA LEU A 308 7.26 -28.88 15.68
C LEU A 308 8.10 -27.86 16.48
N LEU A 309 7.55 -26.67 16.76
CA LEU A 309 8.13 -25.67 17.65
C LEU A 309 7.59 -25.73 19.09
N SER A 310 6.66 -26.64 19.39
CA SER A 310 6.13 -26.85 20.74
C SER A 310 7.11 -27.62 21.63
N ALA A 311 6.92 -27.54 22.95
CA ALA A 311 7.76 -28.25 23.93
C ALA A 311 7.75 -29.77 23.73
N ASP A 312 6.56 -30.34 23.49
CA ASP A 312 6.33 -31.77 23.24
C ASP A 312 6.32 -32.11 21.73
N ALA A 313 7.14 -31.40 20.93
CA ALA A 313 7.19 -31.57 19.50
C ALA A 313 7.57 -33.01 19.08
N PRO A 314 6.82 -33.64 18.14
CA PRO A 314 7.22 -34.92 17.57
C PRO A 314 8.50 -34.77 16.73
N GLU A 315 9.18 -35.88 16.42
CA GLU A 315 10.37 -35.86 15.55
C GLU A 315 10.03 -35.48 14.11
N GLU A 316 8.81 -35.77 13.66
CA GLU A 316 8.36 -35.54 12.28
C GLU A 316 6.84 -35.32 12.22
N VAL A 317 6.39 -34.42 11.35
CA VAL A 317 4.97 -34.24 10.97
C VAL A 317 4.78 -34.53 9.48
N LYS A 318 3.73 -35.27 9.14
CA LYS A 318 3.37 -35.57 7.75
C LYS A 318 2.46 -34.49 7.18
N ILE A 319 2.81 -34.03 5.98
CA ILE A 319 2.02 -33.12 5.15
C ILE A 319 1.45 -33.92 3.97
N THR A 320 0.18 -33.68 3.62
CA THR A 320 -0.53 -34.48 2.62
C THR A 320 -1.21 -33.60 1.59
N MET A 321 -0.84 -33.82 0.33
CA MET A 321 -1.45 -33.16 -0.83
C MET A 321 -2.19 -34.20 -1.68
N LEU A 322 -3.44 -33.87 -2.02
CA LEU A 322 -4.24 -34.62 -2.99
C LEU A 322 -3.82 -34.18 -4.40
N GLY A 323 -3.66 -35.13 -5.33
CA GLY A 323 -3.33 -34.80 -6.71
C GLY A 323 -4.47 -34.04 -7.40
N SER A 324 -4.16 -32.98 -8.14
CA SER A 324 -5.12 -32.23 -8.95
C SER A 324 -5.17 -32.75 -10.39
N GLY A 325 -6.37 -33.00 -10.93
CA GLY A 325 -6.60 -33.38 -12.34
C GLY A 325 -7.74 -34.38 -12.59
N SER A 326 -8.21 -34.47 -13.85
CA SER A 326 -9.29 -35.38 -14.31
C SER A 326 -8.95 -36.87 -14.25
N LYS A 327 -7.73 -37.22 -13.87
CA LYS A 327 -7.36 -38.55 -13.41
C LYS A 327 -7.34 -38.56 -11.88
N LEU A 328 -8.52 -38.74 -11.27
CA LEU A 328 -8.73 -39.02 -9.84
C LEU A 328 -7.96 -40.24 -9.29
N LEU A 329 -7.13 -40.90 -10.12
CA LEU A 329 -6.20 -41.97 -9.76
C LEU A 329 -4.77 -41.47 -9.45
N GLY A 330 -4.52 -40.15 -9.48
CA GLY A 330 -3.28 -39.55 -8.99
C GLY A 330 -3.23 -39.59 -7.46
N GLY A 331 -2.70 -40.69 -6.91
CA GLY A 331 -2.74 -41.00 -5.49
C GLY A 331 -2.27 -39.87 -4.56
N THR A 332 -2.86 -39.84 -3.36
CA THR A 332 -2.44 -39.00 -2.23
C THR A 332 -0.93 -39.08 -2.03
N LYS A 333 -0.23 -37.95 -2.14
CA LYS A 333 1.20 -37.87 -1.81
C LYS A 333 1.34 -37.31 -0.42
N SER A 334 2.25 -37.88 0.36
CA SER A 334 2.64 -37.34 1.66
C SER A 334 4.15 -37.20 1.76
N ILE A 335 4.60 -36.16 2.45
CA ILE A 335 6.00 -35.91 2.75
C ILE A 335 6.14 -35.57 4.23
N GLY A 336 7.30 -35.89 4.81
CA GLY A 336 7.65 -35.51 6.17
C GLY A 336 8.33 -34.15 6.23
N LEU A 337 8.05 -33.38 7.29
CA LEU A 337 8.93 -32.32 7.79
C LEU A 337 9.45 -32.73 9.16
N SER A 338 10.77 -32.71 9.33
CA SER A 338 11.39 -33.06 10.60
C SER A 338 11.47 -31.87 11.55
N LYS A 339 11.54 -32.15 12.85
CA LYS A 339 11.80 -31.15 13.90
C LYS A 339 13.06 -30.34 13.62
N GLN A 340 14.15 -31.01 13.24
CA GLN A 340 15.43 -30.37 12.94
C GLN A 340 15.34 -29.39 11.77
N GLU A 341 14.60 -29.73 10.72
CA GLU A 341 14.42 -28.85 9.55
C GLU A 341 13.65 -27.59 9.91
N VAL A 342 12.58 -27.72 10.69
CA VAL A 342 11.81 -26.57 11.18
C VAL A 342 12.65 -25.71 12.10
N HIS A 343 13.42 -26.31 13.00
CA HIS A 343 14.31 -25.58 13.92
C HIS A 343 15.40 -24.83 13.16
N GLN A 344 16.02 -25.44 12.15
CA GLN A 344 17.05 -24.77 11.35
C GLN A 344 16.46 -23.57 10.60
N ILE A 345 15.31 -23.71 9.95
CA ILE A 345 14.69 -22.61 9.21
C ILE A 345 14.25 -21.50 10.19
N ALA A 346 13.55 -21.85 11.27
CA ALA A 346 13.07 -20.87 12.23
C ALA A 346 14.23 -20.16 12.96
N LEU A 347 15.17 -20.91 13.53
CA LEU A 347 16.19 -20.35 14.40
C LEU A 347 17.41 -19.82 13.64
N ASP A 348 17.83 -20.44 12.55
CA ASP A 348 19.03 -19.99 11.81
C ASP A 348 18.67 -19.17 10.56
N GLY A 349 17.45 -19.30 10.06
CA GLY A 349 16.92 -18.47 8.96
C GLY A 349 16.27 -17.18 9.44
N PHE A 350 15.31 -17.27 10.36
CA PHE A 350 14.53 -16.11 10.84
C PHE A 350 15.13 -15.44 12.08
N PHE A 351 15.74 -16.20 13.00
CA PHE A 351 16.33 -15.66 14.23
C PHE A 351 17.82 -15.98 14.39
N PRO A 352 18.67 -15.78 13.35
CA PRO A 352 20.09 -16.13 13.43
C PRO A 352 20.79 -15.40 14.58
N LEU A 353 21.80 -16.06 15.17
CA LEU A 353 22.76 -15.42 16.07
C LEU A 353 23.77 -14.61 15.25
N SER A 354 23.37 -13.42 14.81
CA SER A 354 24.19 -12.51 13.98
C SER A 354 24.93 -11.47 14.80
N ASP A 355 25.89 -10.75 14.20
CA ASP A 355 26.52 -9.59 14.84
C ASP A 355 25.59 -8.37 14.80
N PHE A 356 25.79 -7.40 15.70
CA PHE A 356 24.95 -6.19 15.80
C PHE A 356 25.00 -5.30 14.54
N ASN A 357 26.08 -5.38 13.77
CA ASN A 357 26.24 -4.62 12.53
C ASN A 357 25.66 -5.35 11.29
N ASP A 358 25.21 -6.61 11.45
CA ASP A 358 24.58 -7.36 10.38
C ASP A 358 23.15 -6.87 10.17
N THR A 359 22.98 -5.95 9.22
CA THR A 359 21.69 -5.39 8.84
C THR A 359 21.08 -6.10 7.62
N PRO A 360 19.76 -5.96 7.36
CA PRO A 360 19.07 -6.62 6.25
C PRO A 360 19.68 -6.28 4.88
N ASP A 361 19.76 -7.27 3.98
CA ASP A 361 20.23 -7.05 2.61
C ASP A 361 19.17 -6.34 1.75
N LYS A 362 19.31 -5.02 1.59
CA LYS A 362 18.41 -4.18 0.77
C LYS A 362 18.57 -4.37 -0.75
N ARG A 363 19.56 -5.15 -1.23
CA ARG A 363 19.78 -5.35 -2.68
C ARG A 363 18.93 -6.45 -3.30
N ARG A 364 18.30 -7.29 -2.48
CA ARG A 364 17.39 -8.34 -2.95
C ARG A 364 16.01 -7.73 -3.16
N SER A 365 15.39 -8.00 -4.31
CA SER A 365 14.00 -7.64 -4.54
C SER A 365 13.10 -8.32 -3.52
N ALA A 366 12.14 -7.58 -2.97
CA ALA A 366 11.09 -8.11 -2.11
C ALA A 366 10.45 -9.36 -2.73
N VAL A 367 10.21 -10.38 -1.91
CA VAL A 367 9.53 -11.59 -2.38
C VAL A 367 8.04 -11.30 -2.40
N VAL A 368 7.52 -10.95 -3.57
CA VAL A 368 6.07 -10.77 -3.78
C VAL A 368 5.47 -12.14 -4.08
N GLU A 369 5.22 -12.91 -3.03
CA GLU A 369 4.53 -14.19 -3.17
C GLU A 369 3.14 -14.08 -2.53
N PHE A 370 2.10 -14.38 -3.31
CA PHE A 370 0.68 -14.10 -2.99
C PHE A 370 0.29 -12.63 -2.97
N GLY A 371 1.04 -11.78 -3.67
CA GLY A 371 0.70 -10.38 -3.86
C GLY A 371 0.90 -9.50 -2.61
N LEU A 372 1.51 -9.99 -1.53
CA LEU A 372 1.97 -9.13 -0.44
C LEU A 372 3.48 -8.83 -0.58
N PRO A 373 3.93 -7.59 -0.36
CA PRO A 373 5.32 -7.20 -0.52
C PRO A 373 6.13 -7.55 0.75
N TYR A 374 6.49 -8.83 0.92
CA TYR A 374 7.32 -9.25 2.04
C TYR A 374 8.75 -8.68 1.95
N VAL A 375 9.35 -8.41 3.10
CA VAL A 375 10.74 -7.98 3.17
C VAL A 375 11.67 -9.01 2.53
N ALA A 376 12.74 -8.54 1.88
CA ALA A 376 13.62 -9.40 1.10
C ALA A 376 14.53 -10.30 1.96
N ASP A 377 14.95 -9.81 3.13
CA ASP A 377 15.70 -10.58 4.12
C ASP A 377 14.75 -11.04 5.25
N PRO A 378 14.52 -12.35 5.41
CA PRO A 378 13.60 -12.88 6.42
C PRO A 378 14.17 -12.90 7.85
N ALA A 379 15.44 -12.52 8.05
CA ALA A 379 16.07 -12.58 9.36
C ALA A 379 15.60 -11.43 10.27
N VAL A 380 14.61 -11.70 11.13
CA VAL A 380 14.11 -10.79 12.17
C VAL A 380 15.26 -10.23 13.02
N SER A 381 16.26 -11.06 13.36
CA SER A 381 17.47 -10.62 14.08
C SER A 381 18.15 -9.40 13.44
N LYS A 382 18.28 -9.37 12.11
CA LYS A 382 18.93 -8.27 11.40
C LYS A 382 18.06 -7.01 11.39
N HIS A 383 16.75 -7.16 11.29
CA HIS A 383 15.82 -6.04 11.38
C HIS A 383 15.81 -5.42 12.79
N VAL A 384 15.91 -6.25 13.84
CA VAL A 384 16.11 -5.75 15.22
C VAL A 384 17.43 -4.99 15.33
N ALA A 385 18.51 -5.50 14.74
CA ALA A 385 19.80 -4.82 14.72
C ALA A 385 19.73 -3.47 13.98
N GLU A 386 19.08 -3.41 12.81
CA GLU A 386 18.85 -2.16 12.08
C GLU A 386 18.04 -1.15 12.91
N PHE A 387 16.93 -1.58 13.51
CA PHE A 387 16.11 -0.75 14.38
C PHE A 387 16.90 -0.17 15.56
N LEU A 388 17.68 -1.01 16.27
CA LEU A 388 18.51 -0.54 17.37
C LEU A 388 19.64 0.39 16.90
N ASN A 389 20.19 0.18 15.71
CA ASN A 389 21.15 1.10 15.09
C ASN A 389 20.52 2.48 14.82
N GLN A 390 19.29 2.52 14.32
CA GLN A 390 18.55 3.76 14.05
C GLN A 390 18.26 4.57 15.33
N HIS A 391 18.12 3.91 16.48
CA HIS A 391 17.76 4.53 17.76
C HIS A 391 18.90 4.57 18.79
N GLN A 392 20.17 4.50 18.35
CA GLN A 392 21.32 4.53 19.26
C GLN A 392 21.35 5.78 20.14
N GLN A 393 21.06 6.97 19.58
CA GLN A 393 21.18 8.23 20.32
C GLN A 393 20.23 8.32 21.52
N VAL A 394 18.96 7.96 21.34
CA VAL A 394 17.98 7.92 22.43
C VAL A 394 18.28 6.78 23.40
N SER A 395 18.83 5.67 22.90
CA SER A 395 19.21 4.52 23.72
C SER A 395 20.40 4.83 24.64
N TYR A 396 21.43 5.53 24.16
CA TYR A 396 22.54 6.01 25.02
C TYR A 396 22.03 6.89 26.15
N SER A 397 21.09 7.78 25.84
CA SER A 397 20.50 8.70 26.82
C SER A 397 19.71 7.94 27.89
N ALA A 398 18.83 7.02 27.47
CA ALA A 398 18.04 6.19 28.37
C ALA A 398 18.90 5.29 29.27
N LEU A 399 19.97 4.71 28.73
CA LEU A 399 20.89 3.85 29.49
C LEU A 399 21.90 4.63 30.35
N ASN A 400 21.93 5.96 30.26
CA ASN A 400 22.99 6.81 30.84
C ASN A 400 24.41 6.33 30.46
N GLN A 401 24.58 5.89 29.21
CA GLN A 401 25.82 5.35 28.69
C GLN A 401 26.62 6.46 27.99
N GLU A 402 27.69 6.94 28.64
CA GLU A 402 28.58 7.97 28.08
C GLU A 402 29.54 7.43 27.00
N ASP A 403 29.92 6.14 27.11
CA ASP A 403 30.81 5.49 26.15
C ASP A 403 30.04 5.02 24.91
N GLN A 404 30.21 5.77 23.82
CA GLN A 404 29.62 5.47 22.51
C GLN A 404 30.48 4.54 21.64
N SER A 405 31.55 3.94 22.20
CA SER A 405 32.37 2.93 21.50
C SER A 405 31.72 1.55 21.45
N GLN A 406 30.75 1.29 22.34
CA GLN A 406 29.92 0.09 22.37
C GLN A 406 28.47 0.46 22.07
N PRO A 407 27.72 -0.37 21.34
CA PRO A 407 26.32 -0.10 21.05
C PRO A 407 25.49 -0.08 22.33
N ALA A 408 24.56 0.88 22.42
CA ALA A 408 23.53 0.91 23.45
C ALA A 408 22.48 -0.17 23.15
N ILE A 409 22.51 -1.26 23.93
CA ILE A 409 21.58 -2.40 23.83
C ILE A 409 20.59 -2.37 24.99
N PRO A 410 19.27 -2.50 24.73
CA PRO A 410 18.25 -2.56 25.78
C PRO A 410 18.54 -3.64 26.84
N VAL A 411 18.25 -3.29 28.10
CA VAL A 411 18.48 -4.17 29.26
C VAL A 411 17.24 -4.98 29.63
N GLY A 412 16.06 -4.50 29.24
CA GLY A 412 14.80 -5.21 29.30
C GLY A 412 14.33 -5.67 27.92
N LEU A 413 13.64 -6.80 27.86
CA LEU A 413 13.06 -7.36 26.65
C LEU A 413 11.64 -7.82 26.94
N LEU A 414 10.66 -7.28 26.20
CA LEU A 414 9.26 -7.70 26.24
C LEU A 414 8.89 -8.31 24.89
N LEU A 415 8.62 -9.61 24.87
CA LEU A 415 8.32 -10.36 23.65
C LEU A 415 6.81 -10.54 23.49
N ASN A 416 6.28 -10.33 22.30
CA ASN A 416 4.85 -10.49 22.00
C ASN A 416 4.61 -11.08 20.61
N GLY A 417 3.42 -11.65 20.39
CA GLY A 417 3.03 -12.26 19.14
C GLY A 417 3.26 -13.78 19.13
N GLY A 418 2.44 -14.48 18.35
CA GLY A 418 2.32 -15.94 18.41
C GLY A 418 3.59 -16.73 18.08
N VAL A 419 4.62 -16.08 17.51
CA VAL A 419 5.94 -16.71 17.30
C VAL A 419 6.63 -17.02 18.63
N PHE A 420 6.42 -16.21 19.67
CA PHE A 420 7.03 -16.40 20.99
C PHE A 420 6.26 -17.36 21.90
N ASN A 421 5.23 -18.03 21.39
CA ASN A 421 4.68 -19.23 22.04
C ASN A 421 5.71 -20.39 22.07
N SER A 422 6.81 -20.29 21.30
CA SER A 422 7.92 -21.23 21.34
C SER A 422 9.04 -20.72 22.27
N GLU A 423 9.28 -21.44 23.36
CA GLU A 423 10.40 -21.15 24.29
C GLU A 423 11.75 -21.13 23.57
N LEU A 424 11.93 -21.96 22.54
CA LEU A 424 13.16 -22.01 21.73
C LEU A 424 13.45 -20.68 21.03
N VAL A 425 12.41 -20.01 20.52
CA VAL A 425 12.55 -18.72 19.84
C VAL A 425 12.80 -17.61 20.86
N THR A 426 12.09 -17.65 21.99
CA THR A 426 12.30 -16.73 23.12
C THR A 426 13.73 -16.79 23.65
N GLU A 427 14.26 -17.99 23.90
CA GLU A 427 15.66 -18.20 24.29
C GLU A 427 16.62 -17.71 23.21
N ARG A 428 16.33 -17.97 21.93
CA ARG A 428 17.18 -17.54 20.81
C ARG A 428 17.34 -16.02 20.75
N VAL A 429 16.23 -15.27 20.84
CA VAL A 429 16.27 -13.80 20.82
C VAL A 429 16.90 -13.24 22.08
N THR A 430 16.62 -13.82 23.25
CA THR A 430 17.23 -13.42 24.53
C THR A 430 18.75 -13.58 24.48
N ASN A 431 19.23 -14.72 23.96
CA ASN A 431 20.66 -14.98 23.78
C ASN A 431 21.30 -14.04 22.76
N LEU A 432 20.61 -13.71 21.67
CA LEU A 432 21.08 -12.75 20.67
C LEU A 432 21.36 -11.39 21.30
N LEU A 433 20.38 -10.81 21.99
CA LEU A 433 20.57 -9.50 22.64
C LEU A 433 21.62 -9.57 23.75
N GLY A 434 21.64 -10.67 24.52
CA GLY A 434 22.68 -10.92 25.53
C GLY A 434 24.09 -10.94 24.94
N ASN A 435 24.26 -11.52 23.75
CA ASN A 435 25.54 -11.55 23.03
C ASN A 435 25.94 -10.15 22.53
N TRP A 436 25.02 -9.39 21.93
CA TRP A 436 25.30 -8.02 21.50
C TRP A 436 25.68 -7.11 22.67
N ARG A 437 25.01 -7.28 23.82
CA ARG A 437 25.28 -6.52 25.03
C ARG A 437 26.55 -6.97 25.76
N GLY A 438 26.97 -8.22 25.59
CA GLY A 438 28.03 -8.85 26.39
C GLY A 438 27.61 -9.18 27.84
N ALA A 439 26.32 -9.09 28.16
CA ALA A 439 25.75 -9.38 29.48
C ALA A 439 24.26 -9.75 29.39
N PRO A 440 23.72 -10.55 30.33
CA PRO A 440 22.33 -11.06 30.26
C PRO A 440 21.26 -9.95 30.21
N VAL A 441 20.24 -10.14 29.37
CA VAL A 441 19.07 -9.25 29.26
C VAL A 441 17.93 -9.80 30.12
N THR A 442 17.17 -8.91 30.76
CA THR A 442 16.02 -9.31 31.59
C THR A 442 14.78 -9.41 30.72
N VAL A 443 14.21 -10.61 30.61
CA VAL A 443 12.95 -10.82 29.90
C VAL A 443 11.79 -10.48 30.83
N LEU A 444 10.98 -9.50 30.45
CA LEU A 444 9.73 -9.17 31.11
C LEU A 444 8.68 -10.23 30.73
N ASP A 445 7.87 -10.64 31.69
CA ASP A 445 6.95 -11.75 31.52
C ASP A 445 5.76 -11.39 30.61
N ASN A 446 5.48 -12.26 29.66
CA ASN A 446 4.27 -12.22 28.86
C ASN A 446 3.70 -13.64 28.76
N PRO A 447 2.83 -14.05 29.69
CA PRO A 447 2.33 -15.43 29.73
C PRO A 447 1.40 -15.76 28.56
N HIS A 448 0.86 -14.75 27.89
CA HIS A 448 -0.17 -14.89 26.87
C HIS A 448 0.08 -13.95 25.68
N PRO A 449 1.16 -14.17 24.89
CA PRO A 449 1.53 -13.29 23.78
C PRO A 449 0.46 -13.19 22.67
N ASP A 450 -0.52 -14.10 22.65
CA ASP A 450 -1.67 -14.04 21.74
C ASP A 450 -2.80 -13.10 22.23
N TRP A 451 -2.80 -12.68 23.50
CA TRP A 451 -3.92 -11.93 24.12
C TRP A 451 -3.52 -10.55 24.64
N SER A 452 -2.23 -10.35 24.92
CA SER A 452 -1.71 -9.16 25.62
C SER A 452 -2.03 -7.86 24.91
N VAL A 453 -2.15 -7.85 23.58
CA VAL A 453 -2.56 -6.67 22.81
C VAL A 453 -4.00 -6.24 23.14
N ALA A 454 -4.96 -7.17 23.19
CA ALA A 454 -6.34 -6.86 23.51
C ALA A 454 -6.51 -6.44 24.99
N LEU A 455 -5.82 -7.12 25.90
CA LEU A 455 -5.78 -6.77 27.33
C LEU A 455 -5.17 -5.37 27.53
N GLY A 456 -4.09 -5.10 26.84
CA GLY A 456 -3.41 -3.82 26.77
C GLY A 456 -4.27 -2.68 26.26
N ALA A 457 -5.13 -2.95 25.27
CA ALA A 457 -6.08 -1.97 24.77
C ALA A 457 -7.14 -1.56 25.82
N VAL A 458 -7.56 -2.49 26.69
CA VAL A 458 -8.42 -2.16 27.84
C VAL A 458 -7.65 -1.35 28.89
N ALA A 459 -6.42 -1.76 29.21
CA ALA A 459 -5.54 -1.03 30.13
C ALA A 459 -5.26 0.41 29.65
N PHE A 460 -5.04 0.61 28.35
CA PHE A 460 -4.97 1.93 27.74
C PHE A 460 -6.27 2.74 27.92
N GLY A 461 -7.43 2.11 27.72
CA GLY A 461 -8.74 2.72 28.01
C GLY A 461 -8.88 3.18 29.46
N LYS A 462 -8.35 2.41 30.43
CA LYS A 462 -8.28 2.81 31.84
C LYS A 462 -7.32 3.98 32.06
N ALA A 463 -6.15 3.95 31.43
CA ALA A 463 -5.16 5.02 31.53
C ALA A 463 -5.69 6.36 30.97
N ARG A 464 -6.42 6.34 29.85
CA ARG A 464 -7.09 7.53 29.28
C ARG A 464 -8.11 8.17 30.24
N ARG A 465 -8.63 7.40 31.19
CA ARG A 465 -9.56 7.86 32.23
C ARG A 465 -8.89 8.16 33.58
N GLY A 466 -7.56 8.14 33.63
CA GLY A 466 -6.77 8.43 34.83
C GLY A 466 -6.73 7.29 35.85
N ALA A 467 -7.17 6.09 35.49
CA ALA A 467 -7.20 4.93 36.39
C ALA A 467 -5.90 4.11 36.40
N GLN A 468 -4.98 4.38 35.46
CA GLN A 468 -3.67 3.73 35.35
C GLN A 468 -2.63 4.72 34.81
N LEU A 469 -1.35 4.37 34.94
CA LEU A 469 -0.25 5.13 34.34
C LEU A 469 -0.44 5.20 32.82
N LYS A 470 -0.34 6.42 32.27
CA LYS A 470 -0.34 6.64 30.84
C LYS A 470 1.10 6.51 30.33
N ILE A 471 1.31 5.62 29.36
CA ILE A 471 2.58 5.52 28.64
C ILE A 471 2.64 6.72 27.70
N GLY A 472 3.64 7.57 27.88
CA GLY A 472 3.92 8.74 27.06
C GLY A 472 4.71 8.40 25.80
N GLY A 473 5.25 9.43 25.14
CA GLY A 473 5.98 9.29 23.88
C GLY A 473 5.25 9.78 22.63
N GLY A 474 4.05 10.37 22.79
CA GLY A 474 3.34 11.16 21.77
C GLY A 474 3.27 10.55 20.38
N ALA A 475 3.50 11.35 19.33
CA ALA A 475 3.52 10.88 17.95
C ALA A 475 4.66 9.89 17.68
N ALA A 476 4.35 8.78 17.00
CA ALA A 476 5.32 7.72 16.67
C ALA A 476 6.37 8.16 15.64
N ARG A 477 6.03 9.15 14.81
CA ARG A 477 6.82 9.63 13.68
C ARG A 477 6.77 11.15 13.62
N SER A 478 7.79 11.74 13.00
CA SER A 478 7.83 13.16 12.70
C SER A 478 7.26 13.41 11.31
N TYR A 479 6.36 14.39 11.20
CA TYR A 479 5.71 14.80 9.95
C TYR A 479 6.29 16.12 9.48
N PHE A 480 6.56 16.20 8.19
CA PHE A 480 7.16 17.37 7.57
C PHE A 480 6.36 17.79 6.35
N LEU A 481 6.23 19.10 6.17
CA LEU A 481 5.80 19.68 4.92
C LEU A 481 7.03 19.82 4.03
N HIS A 482 7.02 19.13 2.90
CA HIS A 482 8.05 19.29 1.89
C HIS A 482 7.93 20.66 1.24
N LEU A 483 8.77 21.59 1.72
CA LEU A 483 9.08 22.85 1.07
C LEU A 483 10.27 22.62 0.17
N GLN A 484 10.01 21.81 -0.83
CA GLN A 484 10.62 21.90 -2.12
C GLN A 484 11.34 23.29 -2.31
N GLU A 485 12.68 23.28 -2.56
CA GLU A 485 13.52 24.45 -2.94
C GLU A 485 14.23 24.21 -4.29
N LYS A 486 14.24 25.25 -5.12
CA LYS A 486 14.94 25.38 -6.41
C LYS A 486 16.36 24.75 -6.45
N ASN A 487 16.58 23.72 -7.29
CA ASN A 487 17.85 22.99 -7.54
C ASN A 487 18.45 22.21 -6.35
N LYS A 488 17.65 21.85 -5.35
CA LYS A 488 18.06 20.98 -4.24
C LYS A 488 16.95 19.94 -3.97
N MET A 489 17.21 18.93 -3.14
CA MET A 489 16.17 18.02 -2.63
C MET A 489 15.02 18.76 -1.90
N GLY A 490 15.18 20.07 -1.72
CA GLY A 490 14.27 20.93 -1.03
C GLY A 490 14.53 20.90 0.46
N LYS A 491 13.71 21.65 1.17
CA LYS A 491 13.71 21.59 2.61
C LYS A 491 12.41 20.99 3.12
N ALA A 492 12.48 20.34 4.26
CA ALA A 492 11.34 19.81 4.96
C ALA A 492 11.11 20.69 6.20
N LEU A 493 9.91 21.25 6.29
CA LEU A 493 9.45 21.97 7.47
C LEU A 493 8.80 20.97 8.42
N CYS A 494 9.39 20.74 9.59
CA CYS A 494 8.77 19.89 10.59
C CYS A 494 7.43 20.52 11.02
N LEU A 495 6.34 19.81 10.72
CA LEU A 495 4.99 20.21 11.10
C LEU A 495 4.67 19.75 12.51
N LEU A 496 5.01 18.49 12.79
CA LEU A 496 4.75 17.81 14.05
C LEU A 496 5.88 16.81 14.28
N SER A 497 6.69 17.04 15.31
CA SER A 497 7.81 16.16 15.66
C SER A 497 7.31 14.93 16.41
N LYS A 498 8.03 13.82 16.24
CA LYS A 498 7.93 12.63 17.08
C LYS A 498 7.92 13.04 18.56
N GLY A 499 7.11 12.38 19.37
CA GLY A 499 6.92 12.72 20.78
C GLY A 499 5.87 13.80 21.07
N THR A 500 5.32 14.50 20.08
CA THR A 500 4.24 15.48 20.30
C THR A 500 3.00 14.80 20.85
N GLU A 501 2.41 15.35 21.92
CA GLU A 501 1.24 14.73 22.58
C GLU A 501 -0.01 14.78 21.70
N GLU A 502 -0.85 13.74 21.82
CA GLU A 502 -2.20 13.73 21.24
C GLU A 502 -3.03 14.90 21.78
N GLY A 503 -3.90 15.48 20.96
CA GLY A 503 -4.70 16.62 21.42
C GLY A 503 -3.97 17.96 21.32
N GLN A 504 -2.64 17.96 21.26
CA GLN A 504 -1.83 19.18 21.26
C GLN A 504 -1.81 19.82 19.86
N GLU A 505 -2.41 21.01 19.74
CA GLU A 505 -2.29 21.83 18.53
C GLU A 505 -0.90 22.46 18.46
N ILE A 506 -0.14 22.10 17.43
CA ILE A 506 1.11 22.75 17.06
C ILE A 506 0.81 23.78 15.98
N ARG A 507 0.82 25.05 16.38
CA ARG A 507 0.65 26.18 15.46
C ARG A 507 2.00 26.72 15.03
N LEU A 508 2.26 26.71 13.73
CA LEU A 508 3.52 27.19 13.15
C LEU A 508 3.52 28.72 13.00
N SER A 509 3.39 29.44 14.12
CA SER A 509 3.18 30.88 14.18
C SER A 509 4.32 31.71 13.57
N GLY A 510 5.54 31.15 13.53
CA GLY A 510 6.71 31.76 12.91
C GLY A 510 6.68 31.81 11.37
N ARG A 511 5.66 31.24 10.72
CA ARG A 511 5.54 31.19 9.26
C ARG A 511 4.11 31.49 8.81
N ARG A 512 3.97 32.29 7.75
CA ARG A 512 2.68 32.61 7.11
C ARG A 512 2.68 32.07 5.69
N PHE A 513 1.54 31.56 5.25
CA PHE A 513 1.32 31.01 3.93
C PHE A 513 0.20 31.80 3.23
N SER A 514 0.32 32.01 1.92
CA SER A 514 -0.75 32.60 1.12
C SER A 514 -1.56 31.47 0.48
N LEU A 515 -2.80 31.32 0.90
CA LEU A 515 -3.73 30.31 0.42
C LEU A 515 -4.63 30.91 -0.67
N THR A 516 -4.83 30.21 -1.78
CA THR A 516 -5.75 30.63 -2.84
C THR A 516 -7.05 29.85 -2.71
N LEU A 517 -8.18 30.53 -2.53
CA LEU A 517 -9.48 29.88 -2.38
C LEU A 517 -10.09 29.53 -3.76
N GLY A 518 -10.86 28.44 -3.80
CA GLY A 518 -11.49 27.92 -5.03
C GLY A 518 -10.57 27.11 -5.96
N GLU A 519 -9.31 26.89 -5.57
CA GLU A 519 -8.37 25.99 -6.26
C GLU A 519 -7.92 24.88 -5.30
N PRO A 520 -7.67 23.66 -5.78
CA PRO A 520 -7.11 22.60 -4.96
C PRO A 520 -5.69 22.97 -4.52
N VAL A 521 -5.43 22.89 -3.22
CA VAL A 521 -4.11 23.12 -2.64
C VAL A 521 -3.52 21.78 -2.20
N ARG A 522 -2.30 21.52 -2.66
CA ARG A 522 -1.52 20.31 -2.38
C ARG A 522 -0.54 20.57 -1.25
N PHE A 523 -0.51 19.68 -0.27
CA PHE A 523 0.53 19.62 0.76
C PHE A 523 1.28 18.29 0.61
N ASN A 524 2.53 18.37 0.16
CA ASN A 524 3.44 17.22 0.10
C ASN A 524 3.98 16.97 1.50
N LEU A 525 3.69 15.80 2.04
CA LEU A 525 4.14 15.42 3.37
C LEU A 525 5.22 14.35 3.29
N LEU A 526 6.24 14.51 4.12
CA LEU A 526 7.25 13.50 4.38
C LEU A 526 7.12 13.05 5.83
N THR A 527 7.50 11.81 6.09
CA THR A 527 7.54 11.26 7.44
C THR A 527 8.86 10.55 7.70
N THR A 528 9.27 10.49 8.97
CA THR A 528 10.42 9.70 9.41
C THR A 528 10.22 9.18 10.84
N THR A 529 10.71 7.97 11.10
CA THR A 529 10.77 7.37 12.45
C THR A 529 12.13 7.61 13.14
N HIS A 530 13.13 8.10 12.38
CA HIS A 530 14.47 8.38 12.88
C HIS A 530 14.47 9.50 13.92
N ASP A 531 15.36 9.39 14.92
CA ASP A 531 15.50 10.41 15.97
C ASP A 531 16.33 11.61 15.53
N THR A 532 17.29 11.36 14.63
CA THR A 532 18.17 12.37 14.07
C THR A 532 18.17 12.29 12.55
N LEU A 533 18.43 13.44 11.93
CA LEU A 533 18.63 13.55 10.49
C LEU A 533 20.12 13.65 10.17
N SER A 534 20.47 13.80 8.89
CA SER A 534 21.83 13.94 8.40
C SER A 534 22.62 14.99 9.24
N ASN A 535 23.87 14.65 9.60
CA ASN A 535 24.73 15.39 10.54
C ASN A 535 24.27 15.42 12.02
N ASN A 536 23.48 14.44 12.48
CA ASN A 536 22.95 14.35 13.85
C ASN A 536 22.06 15.53 14.26
N THR A 537 21.31 16.08 13.30
CA THR A 537 20.37 17.18 13.59
C THR A 537 19.16 16.66 14.34
N ALA A 538 18.85 17.23 15.51
CA ALA A 538 17.64 16.89 16.28
C ALA A 538 16.37 17.47 15.63
N ILE A 539 15.30 16.69 15.60
CA ILE A 539 14.02 17.08 15.01
C ILE A 539 13.18 17.88 16.01
N GLN A 540 12.69 19.06 15.62
CA GLN A 540 11.78 19.89 16.44
C GLN A 540 10.73 20.59 15.57
N ASN A 541 9.56 20.86 16.15
CA ASN A 541 8.47 21.59 15.50
C ASN A 541 8.94 22.92 14.88
N GLY A 542 8.61 23.14 13.61
CA GLY A 542 8.94 24.36 12.86
C GLY A 542 10.37 24.45 12.32
N VAL A 543 11.25 23.49 12.67
CA VAL A 543 12.61 23.40 12.13
C VAL A 543 12.57 23.07 10.65
N MET A 544 13.51 23.64 9.91
CA MET A 544 13.71 23.40 8.50
C MET A 544 14.97 22.54 8.32
N VAL A 545 14.86 21.45 7.56
CA VAL A 545 15.95 20.51 7.34
C VAL A 545 16.10 20.22 5.85
N ASP A 546 17.29 19.82 5.41
CA ASP A 546 17.47 19.33 4.05
C ASP A 546 16.84 17.92 3.93
N VAL A 547 16.19 17.65 2.79
CA VAL A 547 15.56 16.35 2.54
C VAL A 547 16.61 15.31 2.13
N ASP A 548 16.54 14.14 2.76
CA ASP A 548 17.39 12.97 2.53
C ASP A 548 16.52 11.75 2.17
N PRO A 549 16.57 11.22 0.92
CA PRO A 549 15.71 10.11 0.47
C PRO A 549 15.85 8.83 1.28
N ASP A 550 16.99 8.62 1.94
CA ASP A 550 17.23 7.41 2.74
C ASP A 550 16.61 7.52 4.15
N LEU A 551 16.23 8.72 4.59
CA LEU A 551 15.70 9.00 5.94
C LEU A 551 14.23 9.40 5.96
N PHE A 552 13.70 9.89 4.83
CA PHE A 552 12.32 10.34 4.69
C PHE A 552 11.53 9.38 3.81
N SER A 553 10.30 9.10 4.22
CA SER A 553 9.30 8.42 3.38
C SER A 553 8.19 9.39 3.00
N PRO A 554 7.76 9.43 1.74
CA PRO A 554 6.62 10.24 1.34
C PRO A 554 5.31 9.70 1.92
N LEU A 555 4.41 10.61 2.30
CA LEU A 555 3.02 10.32 2.57
C LEU A 555 2.15 10.77 1.39
N PRO A 556 0.97 10.17 1.18
CA PRO A 556 0.02 10.67 0.19
C PRO A 556 -0.24 12.16 0.40
N PRO A 557 -0.25 12.96 -0.67
CA PRO A 557 -0.43 14.40 -0.55
C PRO A 557 -1.84 14.70 -0.02
N TYR A 558 -1.92 15.70 0.86
CA TYR A 558 -3.21 16.27 1.23
C TYR A 558 -3.66 17.21 0.11
N ILE A 559 -4.85 16.97 -0.44
CA ILE A 559 -5.46 17.82 -1.45
C ILE A 559 -6.78 18.31 -0.86
N SER A 560 -6.97 19.62 -0.81
CA SER A 560 -8.26 20.19 -0.41
C SER A 560 -8.61 21.35 -1.32
N THR A 561 -9.84 21.35 -1.83
CA THR A 561 -10.40 22.52 -2.54
C THR A 561 -11.15 23.35 -1.51
N LEU A 562 -10.59 24.51 -1.19
CA LEU A 562 -11.09 25.33 -0.09
C LEU A 562 -12.10 26.35 -0.61
N GLU A 563 -13.33 26.30 -0.12
CA GLU A 563 -14.42 27.18 -0.54
C GLU A 563 -14.10 28.65 -0.18
N GLY A 564 -14.32 29.55 -1.15
CA GLY A 564 -14.20 31.00 -0.99
C GLY A 564 -15.52 31.66 -0.59
N GLU A 565 -15.46 32.89 -0.08
CA GLU A 565 -16.65 33.65 0.33
C GLU A 565 -17.40 34.25 -0.87
N GLY A 566 -17.75 33.45 -1.88
CA GLY A 566 -18.75 33.78 -2.92
C GLY A 566 -18.63 35.15 -3.62
N ALA A 567 -17.48 35.82 -3.57
CA ALA A 567 -17.33 37.17 -4.09
C ALA A 567 -17.29 37.14 -5.62
N GLU A 568 -18.08 37.99 -6.29
CA GLU A 568 -18.01 38.19 -7.75
C GLU A 568 -16.66 38.82 -8.13
N LEU A 569 -15.63 37.98 -8.27
CA LEU A 569 -14.31 38.39 -8.76
C LEU A 569 -14.32 38.47 -10.29
N GLN A 570 -13.62 39.46 -10.85
CA GLN A 570 -13.41 39.52 -12.30
C GLN A 570 -12.65 38.27 -12.78
N ALA A 571 -12.84 37.85 -14.04
CA ALA A 571 -12.37 36.58 -14.61
C ALA A 571 -10.86 36.25 -14.54
N ASN A 572 -10.03 37.09 -13.91
CA ASN A 572 -8.59 36.91 -13.69
C ASN A 572 -8.12 37.26 -12.25
N GLN A 573 -9.01 37.55 -11.31
CA GLN A 573 -8.65 37.81 -9.90
C GLN A 573 -8.92 36.55 -9.06
N LYS A 574 -7.92 36.15 -8.26
CA LYS A 574 -7.99 35.00 -7.35
C LYS A 574 -8.17 35.51 -5.92
N GLU A 575 -9.10 34.93 -5.18
CA GLU A 575 -9.23 35.19 -3.74
C GLU A 575 -8.04 34.56 -3.02
N ARG A 576 -7.30 35.37 -2.25
CA ARG A 576 -6.14 34.90 -1.48
C ARG A 576 -6.28 35.34 -0.04
N VAL A 577 -6.02 34.42 0.88
CA VAL A 577 -6.03 34.67 2.32
C VAL A 577 -4.68 34.29 2.92
N GLU A 578 -4.23 35.04 3.92
CA GLU A 578 -3.04 34.65 4.70
C GLU A 578 -3.45 33.67 5.80
N VAL A 579 -2.74 32.55 5.87
CA VAL A 579 -3.00 31.47 6.82
C VAL A 579 -1.72 31.02 7.54
N GLN A 580 -1.90 30.42 8.70
CA GLN A 580 -0.91 29.63 9.42
C GLN A 580 -1.32 28.16 9.35
N LEU A 581 -0.33 27.27 9.44
CA LEU A 581 -0.60 25.85 9.57
C LEU A 581 -0.74 25.49 11.05
N ALA A 582 -1.84 24.82 11.37
CA ALA A 582 -2.06 24.16 12.64
C ALA A 582 -2.08 22.65 12.38
N CYS A 583 -1.26 21.91 13.13
CA CYS A 583 -1.13 20.47 13.01
C CYS A 583 -1.36 19.84 14.38
N GLN A 584 -1.99 18.68 14.42
CA GLN A 584 -2.32 17.99 15.66
C GLN A 584 -2.34 16.49 15.40
N LEU A 585 -1.85 15.69 16.34
CA LEU A 585 -2.16 14.27 16.39
C LEU A 585 -3.53 14.10 17.06
N THR A 586 -4.49 13.54 16.33
CA THR A 586 -5.84 13.32 16.86
C THR A 586 -5.84 12.22 17.94
N GLU A 587 -6.88 12.18 18.75
CA GLU A 587 -7.09 11.10 19.72
C GLU A 587 -7.28 9.72 19.05
N VAL A 588 -7.54 9.67 17.74
CA VAL A 588 -7.62 8.41 16.97
C VAL A 588 -6.29 8.06 16.29
N GLY A 589 -5.21 8.77 16.61
CA GLY A 589 -3.85 8.46 16.16
C GLY A 589 -3.57 8.81 14.69
N THR A 590 -4.36 9.71 14.08
CA THR A 590 -4.11 10.24 12.73
C THR A 590 -3.66 11.69 12.78
N LEU A 591 -2.80 12.11 11.85
CA LEU A 591 -2.45 13.51 11.66
C LEU A 591 -3.68 14.32 11.21
N LYS A 592 -3.98 15.42 11.91
CA LYS A 592 -4.93 16.46 11.50
C LYS A 592 -4.15 17.71 11.11
N MET A 593 -4.48 18.29 9.97
CA MET A 593 -3.90 19.54 9.51
C MET A 593 -4.98 20.55 9.12
N GLU A 594 -4.78 21.80 9.49
CA GLU A 594 -5.69 22.90 9.19
C GLU A 594 -4.89 24.13 8.74
N CYS A 595 -5.43 24.86 7.76
CA CYS A 595 -5.06 26.24 7.53
C CYS A 595 -5.94 27.14 8.41
N VAL A 596 -5.33 28.00 9.22
CA VAL A 596 -6.02 28.94 10.13
C VAL A 596 -5.74 30.35 9.66
N HIS A 597 -6.76 31.18 9.46
CA HIS A 597 -6.59 32.57 9.06
C HIS A 597 -5.75 33.34 10.09
N VAL A 598 -4.84 34.22 9.62
CA VAL A 598 -3.90 34.93 10.51
C VAL A 598 -4.63 35.87 11.49
N ASP A 599 -5.70 36.50 11.05
CA ASP A 599 -6.44 37.50 11.84
C ASP A 599 -7.78 36.98 12.41
N ASP A 600 -8.18 35.74 12.11
CA ASP A 600 -9.48 35.18 12.51
C ASP A 600 -9.41 33.67 12.76
N ASP A 601 -9.24 33.28 14.03
CA ASP A 601 -9.12 31.88 14.44
C ASP A 601 -10.37 31.02 14.17
N SER A 602 -11.53 31.65 13.91
CA SER A 602 -12.75 30.93 13.55
C SER A 602 -12.77 30.49 12.08
N LYS A 603 -11.97 31.12 11.23
CA LYS A 603 -11.80 30.75 9.82
C LYS A 603 -10.69 29.70 9.70
N ARG A 604 -11.13 28.45 9.74
CA ARG A 604 -10.27 27.26 9.60
C ARG A 604 -10.69 26.44 8.40
N TRP A 605 -9.71 25.94 7.68
CA TRP A 605 -9.89 25.07 6.54
C TRP A 605 -9.18 23.75 6.80
N ALA A 606 -9.96 22.67 6.92
CA ALA A 606 -9.42 21.33 7.09
C ALA A 606 -8.73 20.86 5.81
N LEU A 607 -7.55 20.28 6.00
CA LEU A 607 -6.86 19.54 4.96
C LEU A 607 -7.20 18.07 5.17
N GLU A 608 -7.77 17.41 4.16
CA GLU A 608 -8.15 16.00 4.23
C GLU A 608 -7.29 15.14 3.29
N PHE A 609 -7.10 13.87 3.67
CA PHE A 609 -6.60 12.83 2.78
C PHE A 609 -7.70 12.41 1.81
N GLU A 610 -7.56 12.68 0.51
CA GLU A 610 -8.39 12.00 -0.48
C GLU A 610 -7.90 10.56 -0.67
N VAL A 611 -8.71 9.59 -0.23
CA VAL A 611 -8.47 8.17 -0.52
C VAL A 611 -9.11 7.87 -1.86
N ARG A 612 -8.41 8.23 -2.94
CA ARG A 612 -8.61 7.65 -4.27
C ARG A 612 -7.35 7.85 -5.11
N ASN A 613 -6.87 6.72 -5.64
CA ASN A 613 -5.84 6.53 -6.65
C ASN A 613 -4.96 7.75 -6.98
N GLN A 614 -3.75 7.77 -6.41
CA GLN A 614 -2.50 7.89 -7.17
C GLN A 614 -1.30 7.80 -6.22
N LYS A 615 -0.34 6.95 -6.59
CA LYS A 615 1.01 7.03 -6.02
C LYS A 615 1.63 8.34 -6.47
N ALA A 616 1.98 9.17 -5.50
CA ALA A 616 2.80 10.33 -5.71
C ALA A 616 4.25 9.90 -5.47
N ASP A 617 5.03 9.85 -6.53
CA ASP A 617 6.49 9.88 -6.44
C ASP A 617 6.92 11.18 -5.79
N ASP A 618 7.98 11.10 -4.98
CA ASP A 618 8.73 12.23 -4.46
C ASP A 618 9.01 13.25 -5.56
N GLU A 619 8.25 14.35 -5.57
CA GLU A 619 8.56 15.48 -6.43
C GLU A 619 9.82 16.17 -5.90
N GLN A 620 10.96 15.77 -6.45
CA GLN A 620 12.17 16.59 -6.52
C GLN A 620 11.77 18.00 -6.99
N GLN A 621 12.02 19.03 -6.16
CA GLN A 621 11.73 20.39 -6.60
C GLN A 621 12.72 20.84 -7.67
N GLN A 622 12.30 20.69 -8.91
CA GLN A 622 12.99 21.22 -10.05
C GLN A 622 12.89 22.75 -10.03
N ASP A 623 14.02 23.40 -10.29
CA ASP A 623 14.05 24.82 -10.64
C ASP A 623 13.00 25.10 -11.70
N LEU A 624 11.96 25.86 -11.36
CA LEU A 624 11.07 26.39 -12.39
C LEU A 624 11.92 27.08 -13.44
N HIS A 625 11.86 26.54 -14.65
CA HIS A 625 12.71 26.97 -15.75
C HIS A 625 12.67 28.50 -15.86
N PRO A 626 13.81 29.23 -15.94
CA PRO A 626 13.85 30.69 -15.85
C PRO A 626 12.95 31.42 -16.85
N ARG A 627 12.66 30.77 -17.99
CA ARG A 627 11.80 31.27 -19.07
C ARG A 627 10.37 30.72 -19.05
N LEU A 628 9.96 30.04 -17.98
CA LEU A 628 8.60 29.50 -17.84
C LEU A 628 7.54 30.60 -17.84
N GLY A 629 7.82 31.73 -17.17
CA GLY A 629 6.95 32.92 -17.17
C GLY A 629 6.64 33.40 -18.59
N ASP A 630 7.67 33.66 -19.39
CA ASP A 630 7.54 34.04 -20.80
C ASP A 630 6.69 33.05 -21.61
N CYS A 631 6.85 31.75 -21.34
CA CYS A 631 6.13 30.70 -22.04
C CYS A 631 4.64 30.70 -21.67
N LYS A 632 4.32 30.88 -20.38
CA LYS A 632 2.94 31.01 -19.90
C LYS A 632 2.26 32.24 -20.48
N GLU A 633 2.97 33.37 -20.55
CA GLU A 633 2.47 34.59 -21.19
C GLU A 633 2.24 34.40 -22.69
N LEU A 634 3.17 33.75 -23.39
CA LEU A 634 3.02 33.42 -24.81
C LEU A 634 1.77 32.56 -25.07
N ILE A 635 1.58 31.50 -24.28
CA ILE A 635 0.40 30.62 -24.36
C ILE A 635 -0.87 31.44 -24.08
N SER A 636 -0.89 32.17 -22.97
CA SER A 636 -2.04 32.98 -22.55
C SER A 636 -2.43 34.00 -23.61
N ARG A 637 -1.44 34.66 -24.24
CA ARG A 637 -1.65 35.64 -25.31
C ARG A 637 -2.27 35.00 -26.55
N LEU A 638 -1.74 33.86 -27.01
CA LEU A 638 -2.23 33.17 -28.21
C LEU A 638 -3.63 32.58 -28.02
N TYR A 639 -3.95 32.11 -26.80
CA TYR A 639 -5.27 31.57 -26.44
C TYR A 639 -6.18 32.57 -25.71
N SER A 640 -5.86 33.87 -25.72
CA SER A 640 -6.67 34.94 -25.09
C SER A 640 -7.96 35.26 -25.86
N SER A 641 -8.88 36.00 -25.24
CA SER A 641 -10.14 36.46 -25.84
C SER A 641 -9.98 37.54 -26.93
N ASN A 642 -8.82 38.18 -27.02
CA ASN A 642 -8.60 39.29 -27.96
C ASN A 642 -8.54 38.77 -29.42
N LYS A 643 -9.34 39.35 -30.33
CA LYS A 643 -9.37 38.95 -31.75
C LYS A 643 -8.14 39.44 -32.53
N LYS A 644 -7.40 40.45 -32.03
CA LYS A 644 -6.17 40.98 -32.64
C LYS A 644 -4.89 40.23 -32.23
N SER A 645 -4.94 39.37 -31.19
CA SER A 645 -3.77 38.62 -30.69
C SER A 645 -3.50 37.31 -31.43
N GLY A 646 -4.33 36.95 -32.41
CA GLY A 646 -4.17 35.75 -33.24
C GLY A 646 -3.30 36.00 -34.47
N ASP A 647 -2.02 36.31 -34.29
CA ASP A 647 -1.11 36.28 -35.43
C ASP A 647 -0.97 34.83 -35.93
N SER A 648 -1.57 34.54 -37.09
CA SER A 648 -1.64 33.19 -37.69
C SER A 648 -0.26 32.56 -37.87
N LYS A 649 0.80 33.37 -37.87
CA LYS A 649 2.19 32.92 -37.98
C LYS A 649 2.76 32.41 -36.65
N GLU A 650 2.53 33.12 -35.54
CA GLU A 650 3.08 32.73 -34.23
C GLU A 650 2.47 31.44 -33.68
N ILE A 651 1.15 31.23 -33.87
CA ILE A 651 0.53 29.98 -33.44
C ILE A 651 1.14 28.76 -34.17
N LYS A 652 1.55 28.91 -35.43
CA LYS A 652 2.19 27.84 -36.20
C LYS A 652 3.61 27.51 -35.70
N THR A 653 4.27 28.45 -35.04
CA THR A 653 5.63 28.29 -34.49
C THR A 653 5.66 28.07 -32.99
N LEU A 654 4.51 28.02 -32.30
CA LEU A 654 4.41 27.90 -30.85
C LEU A 654 5.31 26.80 -30.27
N ALA A 655 5.24 25.58 -30.79
CA ALA A 655 6.08 24.47 -30.31
C ALA A 655 7.59 24.77 -30.40
N LYS A 656 8.03 25.39 -31.51
CA LYS A 656 9.44 25.76 -31.71
C LYS A 656 9.87 26.89 -30.79
N GLU A 657 8.99 27.86 -30.55
CA GLU A 657 9.28 28.97 -29.62
C GLU A 657 9.37 28.49 -28.17
N LEU A 658 8.52 27.54 -27.76
CA LEU A 658 8.63 26.90 -26.44
C LEU A 658 9.96 26.13 -26.32
N GLU A 659 10.33 25.31 -27.30
CA GLU A 659 11.62 24.58 -27.30
C GLU A 659 12.82 25.54 -27.28
N LYS A 660 12.76 26.63 -28.05
CA LYS A 660 13.81 27.66 -28.05
C LYS A 660 13.97 28.34 -26.69
N LYS A 661 12.89 28.46 -25.92
CA LYS A 661 12.89 29.07 -24.60
C LYS A 661 13.23 28.08 -23.47
N LEU A 662 12.77 26.84 -23.56
CA LEU A 662 12.80 25.85 -22.48
C LEU A 662 13.81 24.70 -22.69
N GLY A 663 14.47 24.64 -23.85
CA GLY A 663 15.29 23.48 -24.23
C GLY A 663 14.47 22.39 -24.93
N LYS A 664 15.06 21.21 -25.14
CA LYS A 664 14.37 20.14 -25.86
C LYS A 664 13.16 19.66 -25.06
N ARG A 665 12.06 19.35 -25.77
CA ARG A 665 10.80 18.90 -25.15
C ARG A 665 10.95 17.71 -24.19
N ASP A 666 11.83 16.77 -24.52
CA ASP A 666 12.07 15.58 -23.68
C ASP A 666 12.86 15.90 -22.41
N GLU A 667 13.50 17.07 -22.34
CA GLU A 667 14.24 17.56 -21.17
C GLU A 667 13.34 18.45 -20.28
N TRP A 668 12.10 18.71 -20.68
CA TRP A 668 11.16 19.49 -19.87
C TRP A 668 10.74 18.69 -18.65
N ASP A 669 11.00 19.32 -17.52
CA ASP A 669 10.81 18.79 -16.19
C ASP A 669 9.31 18.71 -15.81
N PHE A 670 8.96 17.84 -14.86
CA PHE A 670 7.56 17.52 -14.52
C PHE A 670 6.77 18.77 -14.11
N THR A 671 7.37 19.58 -13.25
CA THR A 671 6.79 20.83 -12.74
C THR A 671 6.55 21.85 -13.85
N THR A 672 7.53 22.04 -14.74
CA THR A 672 7.44 22.88 -15.93
C THR A 672 6.28 22.42 -16.82
N LEU A 673 6.14 21.11 -17.02
CA LEU A 673 5.05 20.55 -17.82
C LEU A 673 3.68 20.87 -17.21
N ARG A 674 3.47 20.69 -15.90
CA ARG A 674 2.19 21.02 -15.25
C ARG A 674 1.85 22.51 -15.33
N HIS A 675 2.82 23.40 -15.14
CA HIS A 675 2.59 24.83 -15.31
C HIS A 675 2.26 25.26 -16.75
N LEU A 676 2.86 24.61 -17.75
CA LEU A 676 2.49 24.83 -19.14
C LEU A 676 1.06 24.34 -19.39
N PHE A 677 0.69 23.18 -18.83
CA PHE A 677 -0.67 22.67 -18.95
C PHE A 677 -1.69 23.65 -18.35
N ASP A 678 -1.46 24.18 -17.15
CA ASP A 678 -2.38 25.14 -16.52
C ASP A 678 -2.63 26.35 -17.43
N ALA A 679 -1.58 26.86 -18.09
CA ALA A 679 -1.72 27.93 -19.09
C ALA A 679 -2.57 27.52 -20.30
N PHE A 680 -2.40 26.29 -20.81
CA PHE A 680 -3.25 25.75 -21.87
C PHE A 680 -4.71 25.53 -21.42
N ALA A 681 -4.93 25.12 -20.17
CA ALA A 681 -6.24 24.81 -19.61
C ALA A 681 -7.13 26.06 -19.48
N LEU A 682 -6.54 27.22 -19.12
CA LEU A 682 -7.22 28.53 -19.14
C LEU A 682 -7.71 28.90 -20.55
N GLY A 683 -6.89 28.59 -21.57
CA GLY A 683 -7.18 28.83 -22.98
C GLY A 683 -8.08 27.79 -23.67
N ARG A 684 -8.54 26.73 -22.97
CA ARG A 684 -9.16 25.55 -23.61
C ARG A 684 -10.32 25.85 -24.53
N LYS A 685 -11.19 26.81 -24.17
CA LYS A 685 -12.34 27.22 -25.02
C LYS A 685 -11.89 27.84 -26.35
N ARG A 686 -10.68 28.38 -26.42
CA ARG A 686 -10.12 29.04 -27.61
C ARG A 686 -9.31 28.10 -28.52
N ARG A 687 -9.08 26.85 -28.12
CA ARG A 687 -8.47 25.81 -28.99
C ARG A 687 -9.18 25.69 -30.34
N ARG A 688 -10.50 25.87 -30.34
CA ARG A 688 -11.40 25.76 -31.49
C ARG A 688 -11.35 26.95 -32.47
N ARG A 689 -10.48 27.95 -32.25
CA ARG A 689 -10.42 29.17 -33.07
C ARG A 689 -9.98 28.92 -34.52
N SER A 690 -8.96 28.10 -34.73
CA SER A 690 -8.50 27.70 -36.06
C SER A 690 -7.78 26.35 -35.98
N GLU A 691 -7.60 25.68 -37.13
CA GLU A 691 -6.92 24.38 -37.18
C GLU A 691 -5.53 24.39 -36.51
N PRO A 692 -4.64 25.40 -36.73
CA PRO A 692 -3.39 25.50 -35.98
C PRO A 692 -3.56 25.64 -34.45
N HIS A 693 -4.63 26.28 -33.96
CA HIS A 693 -4.86 26.40 -32.52
C HIS A 693 -5.25 25.06 -31.92
N GLU A 694 -6.16 24.31 -32.56
CA GLU A 694 -6.63 23.02 -32.07
C GLU A 694 -5.49 21.99 -32.12
N LYS A 695 -4.74 21.95 -33.23
CA LYS A 695 -3.56 21.11 -33.42
C LYS A 695 -2.50 21.34 -32.34
N ASN A 696 -2.06 22.58 -32.14
CA ASN A 696 -1.01 22.86 -31.14
C ASN A 696 -1.51 22.62 -29.71
N TRP A 697 -2.79 22.92 -29.43
CA TRP A 697 -3.36 22.69 -28.12
C TRP A 697 -3.36 21.20 -27.78
N LEU A 698 -3.88 20.33 -28.66
CA LEU A 698 -3.91 18.88 -28.42
C LEU A 698 -2.49 18.31 -28.23
N ARG A 699 -1.54 18.73 -29.05
CA ARG A 699 -0.15 18.24 -28.97
C ARG A 699 0.58 18.70 -27.72
N LEU A 700 0.48 19.97 -27.38
CA LEU A 700 1.26 20.57 -26.30
C LEU A 700 0.57 20.39 -24.95
N ALA A 701 -0.74 20.61 -24.84
CA ALA A 701 -1.47 20.37 -23.60
C ALA A 701 -1.42 18.90 -23.20
N GLY A 702 -1.61 17.97 -24.16
CA GLY A 702 -1.48 16.54 -23.88
C GLY A 702 -0.06 16.12 -23.51
N PHE A 703 0.97 16.75 -24.10
CA PHE A 703 2.36 16.53 -23.68
C PHE A 703 2.59 17.05 -22.26
N SER A 704 2.06 18.22 -21.93
CA SER A 704 2.19 18.88 -20.64
C SER A 704 1.44 18.19 -19.49
N LEU A 705 0.34 17.50 -19.77
CA LEU A 705 -0.44 16.76 -18.75
C LEU A 705 -0.01 15.29 -18.61
N ARG A 706 0.83 14.75 -19.50
CA ARG A 706 1.20 13.32 -19.43
C ARG A 706 1.88 12.97 -18.09
N PRO A 707 1.68 11.77 -17.52
CA PRO A 707 0.80 10.69 -17.98
C PRO A 707 -0.69 10.84 -17.59
N GLY A 708 -1.09 12.02 -17.09
CA GLY A 708 -2.41 12.28 -16.54
C GLY A 708 -2.47 12.10 -15.02
N PHE A 709 -1.37 11.70 -14.40
CA PHE A 709 -1.21 11.48 -12.98
C PHE A 709 0.22 11.84 -12.54
N GLY A 710 0.45 11.82 -11.23
CA GLY A 710 1.76 12.02 -10.61
C GLY A 710 1.89 13.37 -9.91
N ASP A 711 1.13 14.38 -10.33
CA ASP A 711 0.90 15.57 -9.53
C ASP A 711 -0.45 15.42 -8.82
N ALA A 712 -0.52 15.81 -7.56
CA ALA A 712 -1.74 15.62 -6.76
C ALA A 712 -2.95 16.36 -7.32
N THR A 713 -2.77 17.45 -8.08
CA THR A 713 -3.89 18.16 -8.73
C THR A 713 -4.21 17.59 -10.11
N ASP A 714 -3.56 16.51 -10.54
CA ASP A 714 -3.83 15.89 -11.84
C ASP A 714 -5.22 15.28 -11.93
N SER A 715 -5.74 14.65 -10.87
CA SER A 715 -7.13 14.17 -10.84
C SER A 715 -8.12 15.30 -11.19
N TRP A 716 -7.94 16.48 -10.60
CA TRP A 716 -8.73 17.66 -10.94
C TRP A 716 -8.48 18.15 -12.38
N ARG A 717 -7.21 18.20 -12.84
CA ARG A 717 -6.90 18.59 -14.22
C ARG A 717 -7.56 17.65 -15.23
N ILE A 718 -7.59 16.36 -14.93
CA ILE A 718 -8.25 15.33 -15.72
C ILE A 718 -9.75 15.60 -15.78
N GLU A 719 -10.41 15.86 -14.65
CA GLU A 719 -11.83 16.23 -14.62
C GLU A 719 -12.12 17.47 -15.48
N GLN A 720 -11.27 18.50 -15.39
CA GLN A 720 -11.43 19.73 -16.18
C GLN A 720 -11.32 19.50 -17.69
N VAL A 721 -10.54 18.52 -18.14
CA VAL A 721 -10.42 18.18 -19.57
C VAL A 721 -11.35 17.06 -20.00
N TRP A 722 -11.88 16.25 -19.09
CA TRP A 722 -12.78 15.14 -19.43
C TRP A 722 -14.01 15.64 -20.20
N GLY A 723 -14.57 16.79 -19.81
CA GLY A 723 -15.66 17.43 -20.54
C GLY A 723 -15.33 17.81 -22.00
N LEU A 724 -14.07 17.77 -22.42
CA LEU A 724 -13.68 17.92 -23.82
C LEU A 724 -13.99 16.67 -24.65
N TYR A 725 -13.97 15.46 -24.04
CA TYR A 725 -14.13 14.20 -24.75
C TYR A 725 -15.43 14.19 -25.56
N GLN A 726 -16.54 14.53 -24.90
CA GLN A 726 -17.87 14.65 -25.52
C GLN A 726 -17.96 15.75 -26.60
N GLN A 727 -17.13 16.78 -26.54
CA GLN A 727 -17.13 17.88 -27.52
C GLN A 727 -16.40 17.52 -28.83
N GLY A 728 -15.50 16.53 -28.78
CA GLY A 728 -14.62 16.14 -29.88
C GLY A 728 -13.75 17.27 -30.45
N ILE A 729 -13.28 17.05 -31.68
CA ILE A 729 -12.53 18.03 -32.48
C ILE A 729 -13.45 18.87 -33.37
N GLN A 730 -13.07 20.13 -33.58
CA GLN A 730 -13.76 21.02 -34.53
C GLN A 730 -13.29 20.80 -35.97
N PHE A 731 -11.98 20.72 -36.17
CA PHE A 731 -11.37 20.64 -37.50
C PHE A 731 -11.14 19.17 -37.86
N LYS A 732 -12.18 18.54 -38.41
CA LYS A 732 -12.20 17.10 -38.75
C LYS A 732 -11.34 16.80 -39.97
N ASN A 733 -10.10 16.41 -39.74
CA ASN A 733 -9.21 15.82 -40.74
C ASN A 733 -8.37 14.70 -40.10
N HIS A 734 -7.68 13.91 -40.91
CA HIS A 734 -6.88 12.78 -40.44
C HIS A 734 -5.88 13.17 -39.36
N GLN A 735 -5.16 14.28 -39.56
CA GLN A 735 -4.16 14.74 -38.59
C GLN A 735 -4.79 15.20 -37.27
N GLY A 736 -5.93 15.88 -37.32
CA GLY A 736 -6.68 16.34 -36.15
C GLY A 736 -7.19 15.18 -35.30
N TRP A 737 -7.68 14.10 -35.92
CA TRP A 737 -8.05 12.88 -35.21
C TRP A 737 -6.84 12.13 -34.63
N THR A 738 -5.75 12.03 -35.38
CA THR A 738 -4.49 11.47 -34.88
C THR A 738 -4.01 12.23 -33.63
N ASP A 739 -4.02 13.56 -33.66
CA ASP A 739 -3.62 14.41 -32.52
C ASP A 739 -4.60 14.28 -31.34
N TRP A 740 -5.90 14.08 -31.61
CA TRP A 740 -6.93 13.83 -30.60
C TRP A 740 -6.68 12.54 -29.83
N TRP A 741 -6.45 11.42 -30.52
CA TRP A 741 -6.18 10.14 -29.85
C TRP A 741 -4.84 10.14 -29.12
N VAL A 742 -3.83 10.84 -29.65
CA VAL A 742 -2.54 11.01 -28.96
C VAL A 742 -2.69 11.83 -27.67
N PHE A 743 -3.55 12.86 -27.66
CA PHE A 743 -3.86 13.61 -26.43
C PHE A 743 -4.41 12.68 -25.35
N TRP A 744 -5.46 11.91 -25.65
CA TRP A 744 -6.06 10.99 -24.68
C TRP A 744 -5.11 9.88 -24.26
N ARG A 745 -4.32 9.33 -25.18
CA ARG A 745 -3.33 8.30 -24.88
C ARG A 745 -2.32 8.79 -23.85
N ARG A 746 -1.88 10.05 -23.98
CA ARG A 746 -0.89 10.65 -23.08
C ARG A 746 -1.39 10.86 -21.67
N ILE A 747 -2.70 11.01 -21.47
CA ILE A 747 -3.30 11.29 -20.16
C ILE A 747 -4.11 10.12 -19.62
N ALA A 748 -4.06 8.97 -20.30
CA ALA A 748 -4.93 7.84 -20.03
C ALA A 748 -4.75 7.28 -18.62
N GLY A 749 -3.54 7.35 -18.05
CA GLY A 749 -3.31 6.87 -16.69
C GLY A 749 -3.99 7.70 -15.60
N GLY A 750 -4.39 8.94 -15.91
CA GLY A 750 -5.20 9.77 -15.02
C GLY A 750 -6.70 9.55 -15.11
N LEU A 751 -7.17 8.86 -16.16
CA LEU A 751 -8.60 8.63 -16.37
C LEU A 751 -9.11 7.54 -15.44
N SER A 752 -10.31 7.71 -14.90
CA SER A 752 -10.98 6.64 -14.15
C SER A 752 -11.31 5.44 -15.05
N GLN A 753 -11.56 4.28 -14.45
CA GLN A 753 -12.01 3.10 -15.17
C GLN A 753 -13.24 3.38 -16.07
N GLU A 754 -14.28 4.00 -15.53
CA GLU A 754 -15.50 4.37 -16.28
C GLU A 754 -15.19 5.27 -17.49
N GLN A 755 -14.25 6.21 -17.32
CA GLN A 755 -13.81 7.07 -18.42
C GLN A 755 -13.07 6.27 -19.49
N GLN A 756 -12.19 5.34 -19.11
CA GLN A 756 -11.48 4.48 -20.06
C GLN A 756 -12.43 3.53 -20.81
N GLU A 757 -13.41 2.95 -20.12
CA GLU A 757 -14.45 2.11 -20.72
C GLU A 757 -15.31 2.89 -21.73
N THR A 758 -15.66 4.15 -21.40
CA THR A 758 -16.33 5.05 -22.32
C THR A 758 -15.51 5.26 -23.60
N ILE A 759 -14.20 5.48 -23.47
CA ILE A 759 -13.30 5.63 -24.62
C ILE A 759 -13.29 4.35 -25.46
N LEU A 760 -13.16 3.19 -24.82
CA LEU A 760 -13.13 1.90 -25.50
C LEU A 760 -14.40 1.66 -26.31
N ALA A 761 -15.57 1.90 -25.72
CA ALA A 761 -16.87 1.71 -26.36
C ALA A 761 -16.96 2.50 -27.69
N ASP A 762 -16.44 3.73 -27.72
CA ASP A 762 -16.46 4.60 -28.90
C ASP A 762 -15.56 4.11 -30.04
N ILE A 763 -14.41 3.50 -29.71
CA ILE A 763 -13.40 3.07 -30.69
C ILE A 763 -13.46 1.59 -31.05
N ALA A 764 -14.09 0.75 -30.23
CA ALA A 764 -14.10 -0.72 -30.38
C ALA A 764 -14.55 -1.18 -31.77
N LYS A 765 -15.58 -0.54 -32.33
CA LYS A 765 -16.10 -0.84 -33.67
C LYS A 765 -15.07 -0.69 -34.81
N TYR A 766 -14.06 0.16 -34.63
CA TYR A 766 -12.97 0.34 -35.60
C TYR A 766 -11.83 -0.65 -35.34
N LEU A 767 -11.59 -0.99 -34.08
CA LEU A 767 -10.54 -1.91 -33.66
C LEU A 767 -10.87 -3.38 -33.94
N HIS A 768 -12.15 -3.73 -34.01
CA HIS A 768 -12.61 -5.09 -34.29
C HIS A 768 -11.97 -5.67 -35.58
N PRO A 769 -11.53 -6.95 -35.61
CA PRO A 769 -10.94 -7.59 -36.79
C PRO A 769 -11.84 -7.58 -38.01
N GLY A 770 -13.16 -7.72 -37.81
CA GLY A 770 -14.16 -7.64 -38.88
C GLY A 770 -14.34 -6.24 -39.49
N ALA A 771 -13.89 -5.16 -38.81
CA ALA A 771 -14.07 -3.79 -39.30
C ALA A 771 -13.37 -3.54 -40.65
N MET A 772 -12.24 -4.22 -40.88
CA MET A 772 -11.48 -4.13 -42.13
C MET A 772 -12.18 -4.83 -43.31
N LYS A 773 -13.16 -5.69 -43.05
CA LYS A 773 -13.94 -6.37 -44.11
C LYS A 773 -14.99 -5.44 -44.75
N ASN A 774 -15.41 -4.39 -44.04
CA ASN A 774 -16.33 -3.39 -44.56
C ASN A 774 -15.53 -2.17 -45.08
N PRO A 775 -15.51 -1.90 -46.39
CA PRO A 775 -14.73 -0.80 -46.96
C PRO A 775 -15.07 0.58 -46.38
N GLN A 776 -16.34 0.83 -46.03
CA GLN A 776 -16.76 2.11 -45.44
C GLN A 776 -16.21 2.26 -44.02
N SER A 777 -16.27 1.19 -43.21
CA SER A 777 -15.72 1.18 -41.85
C SER A 777 -14.20 1.28 -41.85
N ALA A 778 -13.52 0.56 -42.75
CA ALA A 778 -12.07 0.61 -42.91
C ALA A 778 -11.59 2.02 -43.30
N LYS A 779 -12.28 2.65 -44.26
CA LYS A 779 -11.99 4.02 -44.67
C LYS A 779 -12.24 5.01 -43.53
N ALA A 780 -13.38 4.89 -42.82
CA ALA A 780 -13.67 5.75 -41.68
C ALA A 780 -12.61 5.63 -40.57
N ALA A 781 -12.20 4.41 -40.24
CA ALA A 781 -11.13 4.16 -39.28
C ALA A 781 -9.80 4.81 -39.71
N GLN A 782 -9.45 4.67 -40.99
CA GLN A 782 -8.26 5.28 -41.56
C GLN A 782 -8.34 6.82 -41.51
N ASP A 783 -9.45 7.41 -41.94
CA ASP A 783 -9.70 8.86 -41.92
C ASP A 783 -9.70 9.42 -40.49
N MET A 784 -10.02 8.60 -39.49
CA MET A 784 -10.00 8.97 -38.07
C MET A 784 -8.71 8.58 -37.33
N GLY A 785 -7.63 8.20 -38.04
CA GLY A 785 -6.33 7.95 -37.39
C GLY A 785 -6.23 6.62 -36.64
N TYR A 786 -6.56 5.53 -37.33
CA TYR A 786 -6.58 4.16 -36.78
C TYR A 786 -5.36 3.74 -35.95
N GLU A 787 -4.13 4.05 -36.40
CA GLU A 787 -2.93 3.67 -35.64
C GLU A 787 -2.92 4.29 -34.22
N SER A 788 -3.31 5.56 -34.10
CA SER A 788 -3.39 6.24 -32.80
C SER A 788 -4.53 5.70 -31.94
N MET A 789 -5.64 5.22 -32.55
CA MET A 789 -6.69 4.53 -31.80
C MET A 789 -6.18 3.22 -31.19
N VAL A 790 -5.42 2.43 -31.95
CA VAL A 790 -4.80 1.18 -31.45
C VAL A 790 -3.88 1.49 -30.27
N ARG A 791 -3.05 2.53 -30.41
CA ARG A 791 -2.12 2.93 -29.34
C ARG A 791 -2.84 3.48 -28.10
N LEU A 792 -3.93 4.22 -28.28
CA LEU A 792 -4.79 4.67 -27.18
C LEU A 792 -5.40 3.49 -26.45
N ALA A 793 -6.03 2.55 -27.17
CA ALA A 793 -6.68 1.39 -26.57
C ALA A 793 -5.72 0.54 -25.72
N ALA A 794 -4.47 0.40 -26.16
CA ALA A 794 -3.45 -0.31 -25.39
C ALA A 794 -2.87 0.49 -24.21
N SER A 795 -3.21 1.78 -24.08
CA SER A 795 -2.92 2.62 -22.92
C SER A 795 -4.16 2.80 -22.03
N LEU A 796 -5.15 1.91 -22.10
CA LEU A 796 -6.29 1.93 -21.17
C LEU A 796 -6.08 0.82 -20.13
N GLU A 797 -5.17 1.06 -19.17
CA GLU A 797 -4.78 0.02 -18.20
C GLU A 797 -5.74 -0.15 -17.02
N HIS A 798 -6.75 0.72 -16.85
CA HIS A 798 -7.80 0.53 -15.85
C HIS A 798 -9.02 -0.22 -16.39
N LEU A 799 -8.98 -0.66 -17.65
CA LEU A 799 -10.01 -1.54 -18.19
C LEU A 799 -10.09 -2.86 -17.43
N GLU A 800 -11.29 -3.43 -17.42
CA GLU A 800 -11.53 -4.79 -17.01
C GLU A 800 -10.67 -5.79 -17.79
N VAL A 801 -10.37 -6.91 -17.13
CA VAL A 801 -9.50 -7.95 -17.67
C VAL A 801 -10.06 -8.52 -18.98
N GLU A 802 -11.37 -8.73 -19.07
CA GLU A 802 -12.05 -9.25 -20.24
C GLU A 802 -11.84 -8.36 -21.47
N ASP A 803 -11.95 -7.05 -21.29
CA ASP A 803 -11.75 -6.07 -22.37
C ASP A 803 -10.28 -6.04 -22.81
N LYS A 804 -9.33 -6.13 -21.88
CA LYS A 804 -7.91 -6.24 -22.20
C LYS A 804 -7.61 -7.52 -22.98
N VAL A 805 -8.18 -8.66 -22.59
CA VAL A 805 -8.04 -9.94 -23.30
C VAL A 805 -8.60 -9.86 -24.71
N LEU A 806 -9.77 -9.24 -24.87
CA LEU A 806 -10.42 -9.04 -26.16
C LEU A 806 -9.55 -8.17 -27.07
N LEU A 807 -9.09 -7.02 -26.58
CA LEU A 807 -8.22 -6.09 -27.31
C LEU A 807 -6.89 -6.73 -27.71
N ALA A 808 -6.25 -7.46 -26.78
CA ALA A 808 -5.00 -8.16 -27.03
C ALA A 808 -5.17 -9.23 -28.13
N SER A 809 -6.26 -9.99 -28.08
CA SER A 809 -6.60 -10.98 -29.10
C SER A 809 -6.85 -10.36 -30.47
N TRP A 810 -7.54 -9.20 -30.52
CA TRP A 810 -7.73 -8.45 -31.76
C TRP A 810 -6.42 -7.93 -32.33
N CYS A 811 -5.55 -7.39 -31.48
CA CYS A 811 -4.23 -6.90 -31.88
C CYS A 811 -3.37 -8.05 -32.43
N LEU A 812 -3.29 -9.18 -31.73
CA LEU A 812 -2.55 -10.36 -32.19
C LEU A 812 -3.06 -10.87 -33.55
N SER A 813 -4.39 -10.98 -33.70
CA SER A 813 -4.99 -11.40 -34.96
C SER A 813 -4.65 -10.45 -36.10
N LYS A 814 -4.64 -9.13 -35.86
CA LYS A 814 -4.31 -8.15 -36.89
C LYS A 814 -2.82 -8.12 -37.21
N ALA A 815 -1.96 -8.22 -36.19
CA ALA A 815 -0.51 -8.24 -36.38
C ALA A 815 -0.05 -9.40 -37.27
N ILE A 816 -0.67 -10.58 -37.14
CA ILE A 816 -0.32 -11.76 -37.93
C ILE A 816 -0.92 -11.73 -39.34
N ASN A 817 -2.18 -11.30 -39.47
CA ASN A 817 -2.93 -11.46 -40.73
C ASN A 817 -2.92 -10.21 -41.63
N HIS A 818 -2.46 -9.06 -41.11
CA HIS A 818 -2.47 -7.79 -41.83
C HIS A 818 -1.16 -7.03 -41.65
N ASN A 819 -0.49 -6.72 -42.76
CA ASN A 819 0.77 -5.95 -42.73
C ASN A 819 0.56 -4.46 -42.40
N GLN A 820 -0.67 -3.95 -42.51
CA GLN A 820 -0.94 -2.54 -42.26
C GLN A 820 -0.98 -2.25 -40.75
N PHE A 821 -0.08 -1.39 -40.30
CA PHE A 821 0.10 -1.02 -38.88
C PHE A 821 0.56 -2.17 -37.97
N GLU A 822 1.21 -3.20 -38.52
CA GLU A 822 1.69 -4.39 -37.79
C GLU A 822 2.47 -4.03 -36.51
N GLN A 823 3.36 -3.03 -36.58
CA GLN A 823 4.13 -2.54 -35.42
C GLN A 823 3.25 -2.04 -34.26
N ALA A 824 2.17 -1.33 -34.59
CA ALA A 824 1.26 -0.79 -33.57
C ALA A 824 0.46 -1.92 -32.90
N HIS A 825 0.11 -2.97 -33.64
CA HIS A 825 -0.58 -4.14 -33.09
C HIS A 825 0.33 -4.97 -32.17
N TRP A 826 1.59 -5.21 -32.56
CA TRP A 826 2.54 -5.92 -31.68
C TRP A 826 2.85 -5.12 -30.42
N TRP A 827 3.08 -3.80 -30.55
CA TRP A 827 3.26 -2.92 -29.40
C TRP A 827 2.04 -2.92 -28.47
N ALA A 828 0.84 -2.85 -29.05
CA ALA A 828 -0.41 -2.87 -28.29
C ALA A 828 -0.59 -4.19 -27.53
N LEU A 829 -0.29 -5.33 -28.16
CA LEU A 829 -0.31 -6.63 -27.51
C LEU A 829 0.65 -6.67 -26.32
N GLY A 830 1.89 -6.23 -26.51
CA GLY A 830 2.88 -6.21 -25.43
C GLY A 830 2.45 -5.34 -24.25
N ARG A 831 1.83 -4.19 -24.53
CA ARG A 831 1.38 -3.28 -23.48
C ARG A 831 0.15 -3.79 -22.72
N LEU A 832 -0.88 -4.27 -23.43
CA LEU A 832 -2.09 -4.84 -22.83
C LEU A 832 -1.78 -6.08 -21.99
N ALA A 833 -0.84 -6.91 -22.46
CA ALA A 833 -0.48 -8.16 -21.81
C ALA A 833 0.75 -8.02 -20.89
N SER A 834 1.19 -6.80 -20.57
CA SER A 834 2.30 -6.56 -19.64
C SER A 834 2.02 -7.21 -18.28
N ARG A 835 3.00 -7.93 -17.73
CA ARG A 835 2.88 -8.55 -16.39
C ARG A 835 3.01 -7.54 -15.25
N THR A 836 3.70 -6.44 -15.51
CA THR A 836 3.79 -5.29 -14.61
C THR A 836 3.14 -4.13 -15.34
N PRO A 837 1.87 -3.81 -15.03
CA PRO A 837 1.24 -2.61 -15.54
C PRO A 837 2.03 -1.38 -15.09
N LEU A 838 1.73 -0.29 -15.73
CA LEU A 838 2.45 0.95 -15.60
C LEU A 838 1.79 1.88 -14.60
N TYR A 839 0.46 1.91 -14.63
CA TYR A 839 -0.41 2.63 -13.70
C TYR A 839 -1.71 1.88 -13.44
N GLY A 840 -1.90 0.73 -14.08
CA GLY A 840 -2.96 -0.20 -13.72
C GLY A 840 -2.65 -0.93 -12.43
N SER A 841 -3.70 -1.23 -11.65
CA SER A 841 -3.57 -2.07 -10.46
C SER A 841 -3.11 -3.49 -10.83
N GLN A 842 -2.28 -4.12 -9.99
CA GLN A 842 -1.71 -5.44 -10.27
C GLN A 842 -2.78 -6.53 -10.50
N HIS A 843 -3.93 -6.44 -9.82
CA HIS A 843 -5.05 -7.38 -10.00
C HIS A 843 -5.74 -7.29 -11.37
N SER A 844 -5.46 -6.25 -12.15
CA SER A 844 -6.03 -6.04 -13.50
C SER A 844 -5.15 -6.62 -14.62
N VAL A 845 -4.08 -7.35 -14.27
CA VAL A 845 -3.20 -8.04 -15.22
C VAL A 845 -3.94 -9.21 -15.86
N ILE A 846 -3.83 -9.34 -17.19
CA ILE A 846 -4.44 -10.46 -17.94
C ILE A 846 -3.96 -11.79 -17.36
N PRO A 847 -4.85 -12.76 -17.05
CA PRO A 847 -4.48 -14.06 -16.50
C PRO A 847 -3.39 -14.78 -17.29
N ARG A 848 -2.52 -15.46 -16.56
CA ARG A 848 -1.39 -16.20 -17.11
C ARG A 848 -1.80 -17.16 -18.22
N GLU A 849 -2.85 -17.95 -18.00
CA GLU A 849 -3.33 -18.97 -18.94
C GLU A 849 -3.70 -18.35 -20.29
N GLN A 850 -4.31 -17.16 -20.24
CA GLN A 850 -4.72 -16.43 -21.44
C GLN A 850 -3.52 -15.84 -22.19
N ALA A 851 -2.53 -15.33 -21.46
CA ALA A 851 -1.30 -14.79 -22.03
C ALA A 851 -0.42 -15.90 -22.64
N GLU A 852 -0.30 -17.06 -21.99
CA GLU A 852 0.45 -18.23 -22.48
C GLU A 852 -0.09 -18.75 -23.81
N GLN A 853 -1.40 -18.67 -24.07
CA GLN A 853 -2.00 -19.07 -25.35
C GLN A 853 -1.50 -18.25 -26.56
N TRP A 854 -0.99 -17.04 -26.33
CA TRP A 854 -0.48 -16.19 -27.41
C TRP A 854 0.99 -16.48 -27.74
N LEU A 855 1.78 -16.94 -26.77
CA LEU A 855 3.23 -17.11 -26.91
C LEU A 855 3.66 -18.03 -28.06
N PRO A 856 3.02 -19.20 -28.32
CA PRO A 856 3.37 -20.02 -29.48
C PRO A 856 3.33 -19.24 -30.80
N LYS A 857 2.29 -18.40 -30.99
CA LYS A 857 2.15 -17.59 -32.21
C LYS A 857 3.26 -16.55 -32.35
N LEU A 858 3.72 -15.96 -31.24
CA LEU A 858 4.86 -15.02 -31.24
C LEU A 858 6.18 -15.76 -31.51
N LEU A 859 6.34 -16.97 -30.97
CA LEU A 859 7.51 -17.82 -31.15
C LEU A 859 7.65 -18.37 -32.58
N GLU A 860 6.59 -18.32 -33.40
CA GLU A 860 6.66 -18.66 -34.83
C GLU A 860 7.14 -17.50 -35.72
N GLN A 861 7.04 -16.25 -35.25
CA GLN A 861 7.35 -15.08 -36.09
C GLN A 861 8.85 -14.74 -36.16
N ASN A 862 9.26 -13.94 -37.14
CA ASN A 862 10.65 -13.48 -37.28
C ASN A 862 10.91 -12.17 -36.52
N TRP A 863 11.56 -12.28 -35.35
CA TRP A 863 11.82 -11.15 -34.45
C TRP A 863 12.91 -10.19 -34.96
N GLN A 864 13.78 -10.63 -35.87
CA GLN A 864 14.76 -9.74 -36.51
C GLN A 864 14.11 -8.86 -37.56
N LYS A 865 13.07 -9.37 -38.24
CA LYS A 865 12.30 -8.60 -39.24
C LYS A 865 11.39 -7.58 -38.58
N GLU A 866 10.69 -7.98 -37.52
CA GLU A 866 9.80 -7.10 -36.76
C GLU A 866 10.11 -7.16 -35.25
N PRO A 867 10.94 -6.23 -34.74
CA PRO A 867 11.38 -6.22 -33.34
C PRO A 867 10.27 -6.05 -32.31
N MET A 868 9.10 -5.50 -32.69
CA MET A 868 7.98 -5.34 -31.76
C MET A 868 7.37 -6.68 -31.33
N ILE A 869 7.62 -7.77 -32.06
CA ILE A 869 7.23 -9.11 -31.62
C ILE A 869 8.02 -9.51 -30.37
N ALA A 870 9.35 -9.29 -30.39
CA ALA A 870 10.21 -9.57 -29.25
C ALA A 870 9.85 -8.67 -28.05
N PHE A 871 9.53 -7.38 -28.30
CA PHE A 871 9.00 -6.50 -27.26
C PHE A 871 7.74 -7.09 -26.62
N ALA A 872 6.76 -7.53 -27.43
CA ALA A 872 5.54 -8.12 -26.90
C ALA A 872 5.81 -9.39 -26.08
N ALA A 873 6.70 -10.26 -26.55
CA ALA A 873 7.09 -11.47 -25.82
C ALA A 873 7.76 -11.15 -24.48
N VAL A 874 8.63 -10.14 -24.42
CA VAL A 874 9.30 -9.68 -23.20
C VAL A 874 8.28 -9.14 -22.20
N MET A 875 7.37 -8.26 -22.62
CA MET A 875 6.36 -7.69 -21.72
C MET A 875 5.39 -8.75 -21.18
N ILE A 876 5.02 -9.75 -22.01
CA ILE A 876 4.21 -10.90 -21.61
C ILE A 876 4.96 -11.80 -20.63
N CYS A 877 6.27 -11.97 -20.79
CA CYS A 877 7.08 -12.89 -19.98
C CYS A 877 7.87 -12.23 -18.85
N ARG A 878 7.71 -10.91 -18.63
CA ARG A 878 8.43 -10.17 -17.59
C ARG A 878 8.16 -10.81 -16.23
N LYS A 879 9.22 -11.04 -15.47
CA LYS A 879 9.14 -11.70 -14.16
C LYS A 879 8.67 -10.70 -13.10
N THR A 880 7.61 -11.03 -12.39
CA THR A 880 7.04 -10.20 -11.33
C THR A 880 7.41 -10.71 -9.94
N GLY A 881 7.75 -11.99 -9.82
CA GLY A 881 7.93 -12.67 -8.53
C GLY A 881 6.63 -13.29 -8.01
N ASP A 882 5.48 -12.80 -8.48
CA ASP A 882 4.17 -13.34 -8.13
C ASP A 882 3.79 -14.49 -9.07
N ARG A 883 3.74 -15.70 -8.49
CA ARG A 883 3.38 -16.95 -9.18
C ARG A 883 2.01 -16.92 -9.86
N LEU A 884 1.10 -16.02 -9.45
CA LEU A 884 -0.20 -15.85 -10.09
C LEU A 884 -0.07 -15.26 -11.50
N PHE A 885 0.87 -14.34 -11.71
CA PHE A 885 1.03 -13.62 -12.98
C PHE A 885 2.21 -14.11 -13.81
N ASP A 886 3.23 -14.68 -13.16
CA ASP A 886 4.44 -15.19 -13.80
C ASP A 886 4.12 -16.30 -14.82
N ILE A 887 4.58 -16.09 -16.06
CA ILE A 887 4.54 -17.10 -17.13
C ILE A 887 5.38 -18.32 -16.74
N SER A 888 4.98 -19.51 -17.18
CA SER A 888 5.73 -20.76 -16.95
C SER A 888 7.20 -20.66 -17.33
N ASP A 889 8.05 -21.32 -16.54
CA ASP A 889 9.47 -21.45 -16.84
C ASP A 889 9.73 -22.04 -18.22
N ASP A 890 8.88 -22.96 -18.69
CA ASP A 890 9.00 -23.54 -20.04
C ASP A 890 8.88 -22.47 -21.13
N PHE A 891 7.80 -21.68 -21.12
CA PHE A 891 7.64 -20.59 -22.09
C PHE A 891 8.68 -19.48 -21.91
N ARG A 892 9.03 -19.11 -20.66
CA ARG A 892 10.09 -18.13 -20.41
C ARG A 892 11.43 -18.58 -20.98
N ASN A 893 11.81 -19.84 -20.79
CA ASN A 893 13.05 -20.40 -21.34
C ASN A 893 13.04 -20.40 -22.87
N GLN A 894 11.92 -20.72 -23.50
CA GLN A 894 11.76 -20.62 -24.96
C GLN A 894 11.93 -19.18 -25.46
N VAL A 895 11.32 -18.21 -24.76
CA VAL A 895 11.46 -16.78 -25.07
C VAL A 895 12.90 -16.32 -24.89
N ILE A 896 13.56 -16.65 -23.77
CA ILE A 896 14.97 -16.35 -23.50
C ILE A 896 15.88 -16.90 -24.61
N ALA A 897 15.68 -18.17 -25.00
CA ALA A 897 16.45 -18.79 -26.06
C ALA A 897 16.29 -18.03 -27.38
N LYS A 898 15.06 -17.61 -27.71
CA LYS A 898 14.78 -16.86 -28.94
C LYS A 898 15.26 -15.41 -28.88
N LEU A 899 15.23 -14.76 -27.72
CA LEU A 899 15.83 -13.43 -27.50
C LEU A 899 17.34 -13.48 -27.77
N LYS A 900 18.04 -14.48 -27.21
CA LYS A 900 19.49 -14.70 -27.44
C LYS A 900 19.81 -14.91 -28.93
N GLN A 901 18.98 -15.66 -29.67
CA GLN A 901 19.15 -15.85 -31.12
C GLN A 901 18.87 -14.59 -31.94
N SER A 902 17.97 -13.72 -31.46
CA SER A 902 17.51 -12.53 -32.18
C SER A 902 18.40 -11.30 -31.96
N LYS A 903 19.46 -11.40 -31.16
CA LYS A 903 20.40 -10.30 -30.83
C LYS A 903 19.71 -9.04 -30.30
N VAL A 904 18.71 -9.22 -29.44
CA VAL A 904 18.02 -8.12 -28.73
C VAL A 904 18.90 -7.56 -27.59
N PRO A 905 18.56 -6.40 -27.00
CA PRO A 905 19.30 -5.85 -25.86
C PRO A 905 19.32 -6.81 -24.65
N ASP A 906 20.45 -6.88 -23.94
CA ASP A 906 20.59 -7.72 -22.73
C ASP A 906 19.61 -7.34 -21.61
N SER A 907 19.19 -6.08 -21.56
CA SER A 907 18.18 -5.61 -20.60
C SER A 907 16.86 -6.39 -20.74
N TRP A 908 16.46 -6.76 -21.96
CA TRP A 908 15.26 -7.56 -22.21
C TRP A 908 15.36 -9.00 -21.73
N LEU A 909 16.56 -9.59 -21.77
CA LEU A 909 16.80 -10.91 -21.17
C LEU A 909 16.61 -10.82 -19.67
N SER A 910 17.20 -9.79 -19.05
CA SER A 910 17.15 -9.62 -17.61
C SER A 910 15.73 -9.38 -17.07
N LEU A 911 14.86 -8.70 -17.84
CA LEU A 911 13.44 -8.50 -17.48
C LEU A 911 12.63 -9.81 -17.44
N VAL A 912 13.05 -10.84 -18.19
CA VAL A 912 12.39 -12.15 -18.23
C VAL A 912 13.00 -13.13 -17.22
N GLU A 913 14.30 -13.01 -16.95
CA GLU A 913 15.04 -13.89 -16.03
C GLU A 913 14.87 -13.48 -14.54
N GLU A 914 14.78 -12.17 -14.27
CA GLU A 914 14.85 -11.58 -12.94
C GLU A 914 13.73 -10.56 -12.72
N VAL A 915 13.35 -10.33 -11.45
CA VAL A 915 12.44 -9.25 -11.08
C VAL A 915 13.23 -7.94 -11.21
N LYS A 916 12.95 -7.18 -12.27
CA LYS A 916 13.65 -5.94 -12.58
C LYS A 916 12.70 -4.84 -13.03
N GLU A 917 13.08 -3.60 -12.72
CA GLU A 917 12.45 -2.39 -13.21
C GLU A 917 12.80 -2.09 -14.67
N LEU A 918 11.93 -1.32 -15.33
CA LEU A 918 12.21 -0.82 -16.67
C LEU A 918 13.18 0.35 -16.57
N SER A 919 14.26 0.31 -17.36
CA SER A 919 15.09 1.50 -17.55
C SER A 919 14.29 2.66 -18.18
N GLU A 920 14.77 3.89 -18.08
CA GLU A 920 14.14 5.06 -18.72
C GLU A 920 13.93 4.85 -20.24
N SER A 921 14.90 4.18 -20.89
CA SER A 921 14.83 3.87 -22.32
C SER A 921 13.73 2.85 -22.66
N GLU A 922 13.52 1.86 -21.80
CA GLU A 922 12.49 0.84 -21.95
C GLU A 922 11.12 1.40 -21.62
N SER A 923 11.03 2.19 -20.56
CA SER A 923 9.87 3.01 -20.22
C SER A 923 9.44 3.83 -21.44
N LYS A 924 10.31 4.66 -22.01
CA LYS A 924 10.00 5.45 -23.22
C LYS A 924 9.46 4.60 -24.37
N ARG A 925 9.96 3.37 -24.53
CA ARG A 925 9.48 2.42 -25.54
C ARG A 925 8.09 1.87 -25.23
N VAL A 926 7.82 1.58 -23.95
CA VAL A 926 6.52 1.15 -23.45
C VAL A 926 5.50 2.28 -23.57
N PHE A 927 5.83 3.52 -23.21
CA PHE A 927 4.94 4.70 -23.25
C PHE A 927 4.74 5.29 -24.65
N GLY A 928 5.70 5.09 -25.56
CA GLY A 928 5.72 5.77 -26.85
C GLY A 928 6.05 7.27 -26.78
N ASP A 929 6.31 7.80 -25.57
CA ASP A 929 6.82 9.13 -25.23
C ASP A 929 7.68 8.96 -23.95
N ALA A 930 8.65 9.84 -23.68
CA ALA A 930 9.34 9.81 -22.39
C ALA A 930 8.37 10.29 -21.29
N LEU A 931 8.40 9.65 -20.11
CA LEU A 931 7.80 10.28 -18.94
C LEU A 931 8.48 11.63 -18.69
N PRO A 932 7.77 12.60 -18.11
CA PRO A 932 8.38 13.83 -17.66
C PRO A 932 9.62 13.59 -16.80
N SER A 933 10.69 14.38 -16.97
CA SER A 933 11.85 14.29 -16.09
C SER A 933 11.42 14.59 -14.65
N GLY A 934 11.70 13.68 -13.70
CA GLY A 934 11.26 13.79 -12.30
C GLY A 934 9.97 13.02 -11.98
N LEU A 935 9.31 12.44 -12.98
CA LEU A 935 8.31 11.40 -12.78
C LEU A 935 8.96 10.05 -13.08
N THR A 936 9.29 9.30 -12.04
CA THR A 936 9.76 7.92 -12.18
C THR A 936 8.57 6.96 -12.23
N LEU A 937 8.82 5.72 -12.62
CA LEU A 937 7.87 4.65 -12.39
C LEU A 937 8.13 4.12 -10.99
N VAL A 938 7.51 4.69 -9.96
CA VAL A 938 7.45 3.94 -8.70
C VAL A 938 6.40 2.87 -8.87
N HIS A 939 6.78 1.67 -8.45
CA HIS A 939 5.92 0.51 -8.38
C HIS A 939 4.54 0.90 -7.83
N HIS A 940 3.46 0.41 -8.44
CA HIS A 940 2.25 0.12 -7.68
C HIS A 940 2.56 -1.12 -6.84
#